data_AF-A0A7X3WZK0-F1
#
_entry.id   AF-A0A7X3WZK0-F1
#
_cell.length_a   1.000
_cell.length_b   1.000
_cell.length_c   1.000
_cell.angle_alpha   90.00
_cell.angle_beta   90.00
_cell.angle_gamma   90.00
#
_symmetry.space_group_name_H-M   'P 1'
#
loop_
_entity.id
_entity.type
_entity.pdbx_description
1 polymer ?
#
loop_
_entity_poly.entity_id
_entity_poly.type
_entity_poly.pdbx_seq_one_letter_code
_entity_poly.pdbx_strand_id
1 'polypeptide(L)'
;MKQWRSAQPVSAPRGGRSRPCGIRPAMHSRGVVPGLLLPALLIALASPVIAQQRQNPHGEWRFQSADAWGTRYSPVDQINADNFNDLEVAWVWHADNFGPDVDQQMKSTSTYIDGILYTVAGQRRTVAAIDPATGETLWTYREPNTTRWERSMRQNYGKGVAYGEIDGRGVIYYTSPAFFLHAIDAKTGRHLEGFGQPVPIDGFPETGVVDMLVPLIDGWAPWEGFEDDYDPDYGIPRELGYITTSSPPIVVNGTVVVGNSAEQGYYQTRIENVPGDILGFDARTGEFRWKFHVIPRPGEEGHETWENDAWKYTGDVSSWAPMSADYERGIVYIPTNPPTIDYFGGFRPGHNLFSTSVIALDAANGERVWHYQIVHNDQWNYDLPNVPIVVDLTVDGDPVPAVVQTNKTGLIFAFNRETGDPIWPIEEVSVTQTEVPGNWTAATQPVPTWPEPMEPMGMPPEDVIDFTPELRAEAMEILSRYRVGGPFVPRLYEGYEGPVAENIRCYGGLNITHPATLDPTTGILYASHRRGCSGGRVGPGADTDDPDDPKTTGTTIAQWVAGAGGGLPRVQGLPIWKPPYNRLSAYDMNTGERLWWIPVGEVAEAVREHPSTQGIDLSRAGGGGLSIQMVAGDLLYATEGSNGPPVLNAYDKMTGEQVGRVEMPGAGQYGMMTYSHEGRQHVVVQVGRPGRLVALRLPE
;
A
#
# COMPACT_ATOMS: atom_id res chain seq x y z
N MET A 1 -41.85 -29.29 -23.25
CA MET A 1 -42.95 -30.22 -22.91
C MET A 1 -43.28 -30.09 -21.44
N LYS A 2 -44.59 -30.07 -21.15
CA LYS A 2 -45.35 -30.02 -19.87
C LYS A 2 -44.63 -30.21 -18.51
N GLN A 3 -44.90 -29.23 -17.63
CA GLN A 3 -45.43 -29.27 -16.23
C GLN A 3 -44.93 -30.34 -15.25
N TRP A 4 -44.70 -29.96 -13.98
CA TRP A 4 -45.43 -30.48 -12.79
C TRP A 4 -45.32 -29.49 -11.59
N ARG A 5 -46.34 -29.51 -10.72
CA ARG A 5 -46.69 -28.53 -9.67
C ARG A 5 -46.43 -29.03 -8.23
N SER A 6 -46.07 -28.10 -7.35
CA SER A 6 -46.55 -27.78 -5.96
C SER A 6 -46.79 -28.83 -4.84
N ALA A 7 -46.36 -28.45 -3.63
CA ALA A 7 -47.12 -28.32 -2.34
C ALA A 7 -46.80 -29.25 -1.13
N GLN A 8 -46.10 -28.67 -0.12
CA GLN A 8 -46.48 -28.44 1.31
C GLN A 8 -46.63 -29.58 2.38
N PRO A 9 -46.61 -29.26 3.72
CA PRO A 9 -45.79 -29.88 4.78
C PRO A 9 -46.59 -30.63 5.88
N VAL A 10 -45.92 -31.32 6.84
CA VAL A 10 -46.53 -31.80 8.11
C VAL A 10 -45.53 -31.86 9.30
N SER A 11 -46.11 -31.58 10.47
CA SER A 11 -45.66 -31.38 11.86
C SER A 11 -45.15 -32.58 12.70
N ALA A 12 -44.47 -32.25 13.82
CA ALA A 12 -44.18 -33.04 15.04
C ALA A 12 -45.48 -33.58 15.74
N PRO A 13 -45.50 -34.42 16.84
CA PRO A 13 -44.76 -34.21 18.12
C PRO A 13 -44.54 -35.41 19.12
N ARG A 14 -44.01 -35.08 20.33
CA ARG A 14 -44.27 -35.62 21.72
C ARG A 14 -43.54 -36.84 22.34
N GLY A 15 -43.04 -36.60 23.57
CA GLY A 15 -43.13 -37.48 24.78
C GLY A 15 -41.83 -38.21 25.17
N GLY A 16 -41.37 -38.33 26.42
CA GLY A 16 -41.94 -38.10 27.74
C GLY A 16 -40.93 -38.41 28.87
N ARG A 17 -41.26 -37.97 30.10
CA ARG A 17 -40.47 -37.97 31.36
C ARG A 17 -40.25 -39.37 31.99
N SER A 18 -39.22 -39.53 32.83
CA SER A 18 -39.34 -39.86 34.28
C SER A 18 -38.02 -40.34 34.96
N ARG A 19 -37.70 -39.76 36.14
CA ARG A 19 -36.96 -40.34 37.29
C ARG A 19 -37.98 -41.12 38.17
N PRO A 20 -37.68 -41.90 39.25
CA PRO A 20 -36.59 -41.73 40.25
C PRO A 20 -36.08 -42.97 41.07
N CYS A 21 -35.18 -42.68 42.05
CA CYS A 21 -35.18 -43.14 43.47
C CYS A 21 -34.23 -44.25 44.00
N GLY A 22 -33.67 -43.98 45.19
CA GLY A 22 -33.18 -44.95 46.22
C GLY A 22 -31.65 -45.10 46.41
N ILE A 23 -30.97 -45.17 47.57
CA ILE A 23 -30.96 -44.58 48.94
C ILE A 23 -29.88 -45.37 49.76
N ARG A 24 -28.82 -44.68 50.28
CA ARG A 24 -28.03 -44.86 51.56
C ARG A 24 -27.28 -46.19 51.91
N PRO A 25 -26.44 -46.25 53.00
CA PRO A 25 -25.28 -45.43 53.40
C PRO A 25 -24.10 -46.25 54.06
N ALA A 26 -22.95 -45.64 54.37
CA ALA A 26 -22.10 -46.03 55.51
C ALA A 26 -21.13 -44.91 55.91
N MET A 27 -20.75 -44.88 57.19
CA MET A 27 -20.31 -43.73 57.98
C MET A 27 -18.91 -43.99 58.60
N HIS A 28 -18.28 -42.91 59.10
CA HIS A 28 -17.11 -42.83 60.01
C HIS A 28 -15.73 -42.71 59.33
N SER A 29 -14.79 -41.85 59.75
CA SER A 29 -14.58 -41.19 61.04
C SER A 29 -13.77 -39.89 60.88
N ARG A 30 -13.78 -39.08 61.95
CA ARG A 30 -13.23 -37.72 62.09
C ARG A 30 -11.70 -37.71 62.20
N GLY A 31 -11.09 -36.65 61.66
CA GLY A 31 -9.78 -36.14 62.07
C GLY A 31 -9.69 -34.65 61.70
N VAL A 32 -9.74 -33.76 62.69
CA VAL A 32 -9.57 -32.31 62.54
C VAL A 32 -8.15 -31.95 62.98
N VAL A 33 -7.40 -31.28 62.11
CA VAL A 33 -6.21 -30.48 62.47
C VAL A 33 -6.32 -29.16 61.70
N PRO A 34 -6.14 -27.99 62.34
CA PRO A 34 -6.36 -26.69 61.72
C PRO A 34 -5.09 -26.27 60.96
N GLY A 35 -5.20 -26.12 59.64
CA GLY A 35 -4.14 -25.62 58.77
C GLY A 35 -4.62 -24.42 57.98
N LEU A 36 -3.84 -23.34 58.01
CA LEU A 36 -4.12 -22.03 57.46
C LEU A 36 -4.75 -22.05 56.05
N LEU A 37 -5.85 -21.31 55.89
CA LEU A 37 -6.32 -20.82 54.60
C LEU A 37 -5.34 -19.76 54.09
N LEU A 38 -4.35 -20.15 53.30
CA LEU A 38 -3.80 -19.27 52.29
C LEU A 38 -4.80 -19.23 51.12
N PRO A 39 -5.29 -18.07 50.68
CA PRO A 39 -5.90 -18.00 49.36
C PRO A 39 -4.78 -18.32 48.37
N ALA A 40 -4.93 -19.41 47.62
CA ALA A 40 -4.13 -19.67 46.44
C ALA A 40 -4.37 -18.49 45.49
N LEU A 41 -3.45 -17.53 45.52
CA LEU A 41 -3.30 -16.50 44.51
C LEU A 41 -3.04 -17.28 43.21
N LEU A 42 -4.08 -17.44 42.39
CA LEU A 42 -3.93 -17.75 40.98
C LEU A 42 -3.11 -16.59 40.42
N ILE A 43 -1.79 -16.77 40.40
CA ILE A 43 -0.91 -16.04 39.50
C ILE A 43 -1.35 -16.50 38.12
N ALA A 44 -2.32 -15.77 37.55
CA ALA A 44 -2.46 -15.71 36.12
C ALA A 44 -1.07 -15.28 35.61
N LEU A 45 -0.34 -16.25 35.07
CA LEU A 45 0.87 -15.96 34.33
C LEU A 45 0.45 -15.03 33.20
N ALA A 46 0.72 -13.75 33.38
CA ALA A 46 0.64 -12.74 32.35
C ALA A 46 1.60 -13.18 31.24
N SER A 47 1.06 -13.84 30.23
CA SER A 47 1.70 -14.03 28.95
C SER A 47 0.67 -13.84 27.84
N PRO A 48 0.27 -12.57 27.59
CA PRO A 48 -0.10 -12.17 26.24
C PRO A 48 0.71 -10.96 25.73
N VAL A 49 1.53 -10.30 26.57
CA VAL A 49 2.18 -9.02 26.20
C VAL A 49 3.16 -9.17 25.02
N ILE A 50 3.74 -10.36 24.81
CA ILE A 50 4.69 -10.61 23.70
C ILE A 50 3.97 -10.86 22.37
N ALA A 51 2.77 -11.46 22.38
CA ALA A 51 1.93 -11.57 21.18
C ALA A 51 1.32 -10.21 20.77
N GLN A 52 1.16 -9.30 21.74
CA GLN A 52 0.54 -7.99 21.56
C GLN A 52 1.40 -6.93 20.85
N GLN A 53 2.70 -7.18 20.66
CA GLN A 53 3.61 -6.18 20.07
C GLN A 53 3.68 -6.22 18.54
N ARG A 54 3.04 -7.18 17.86
CA ARG A 54 2.99 -7.25 16.37
C ARG A 54 4.38 -7.15 15.71
N GLN A 55 5.39 -7.75 16.36
CA GLN A 55 6.81 -7.66 16.00
C GLN A 55 7.45 -6.26 16.10
N ASN A 56 6.82 -5.36 16.84
CA ASN A 56 7.33 -4.01 17.11
C ASN A 56 7.35 -3.73 18.63
N PRO A 57 8.51 -3.84 19.29
CA PRO A 57 8.65 -3.52 20.70
C PRO A 57 8.18 -2.10 21.03
N HIS A 58 7.70 -1.91 22.26
CA HIS A 58 7.27 -0.59 22.71
C HIS A 58 8.39 0.45 22.57
N GLY A 59 8.12 1.54 21.86
CA GLY A 59 9.12 2.57 21.57
C GLY A 59 9.88 2.38 20.26
N GLU A 60 9.67 1.27 19.56
CA GLU A 60 10.34 0.99 18.28
C GLU A 60 9.45 1.21 17.05
N TRP A 61 10.09 1.12 15.88
CA TRP A 61 9.45 1.18 14.57
C TRP A 61 10.20 0.24 13.62
N ARG A 62 9.99 -1.08 13.76
CA ARG A 62 10.79 -2.11 13.08
C ARG A 62 10.44 -2.33 11.61
N PHE A 63 9.26 -1.87 11.17
CA PHE A 63 8.78 -2.04 9.80
C PHE A 63 8.53 -0.70 9.14
N GLN A 64 8.52 -0.65 7.81
CA GLN A 64 8.24 0.57 7.05
C GLN A 64 6.90 1.23 7.47
N SER A 65 5.92 0.42 7.86
CA SER A 65 4.60 0.85 8.35
C SER A 65 4.40 0.56 9.86
N ALA A 66 5.44 0.83 10.66
CA ALA A 66 5.55 0.60 12.12
C ALA A 66 5.76 -0.85 12.53
N ASP A 67 4.78 -1.71 12.25
CA ASP A 67 4.74 -3.10 12.70
C ASP A 67 4.48 -4.06 11.55
N ALA A 68 4.55 -5.37 11.83
CA ALA A 68 4.34 -6.40 10.81
C ALA A 68 2.94 -6.34 10.19
N TRP A 69 1.98 -5.76 10.90
CA TRP A 69 0.59 -5.63 10.49
C TRP A 69 0.34 -4.41 9.59
N GLY A 70 1.32 -3.52 9.44
CA GLY A 70 1.23 -2.36 8.56
C GLY A 70 0.36 -1.23 9.10
N THR A 71 0.18 -1.14 10.42
CA THR A 71 -0.82 -0.25 11.05
C THR A 71 -0.45 1.23 11.01
N ARG A 72 0.86 1.55 10.99
CA ARG A 72 1.39 2.91 11.24
C ARG A 72 0.96 3.47 12.62
N TYR A 73 0.81 2.58 13.59
CA TYR A 73 0.47 2.90 14.97
C TYR A 73 1.68 2.69 15.90
N SER A 74 1.81 3.56 16.89
CA SER A 74 2.72 3.40 18.03
C SER A 74 1.97 3.60 19.35
N PRO A 75 2.21 2.77 20.38
CA PRO A 75 1.61 2.96 21.70
C PRO A 75 2.27 4.06 22.54
N VAL A 76 3.38 4.67 22.07
CA VAL A 76 4.10 5.70 22.84
C VAL A 76 3.28 6.99 22.93
N ASP A 77 3.14 7.51 24.15
CA ASP A 77 2.21 8.58 24.52
C ASP A 77 2.84 9.73 25.33
N GLN A 78 4.18 9.82 25.36
CA GLN A 78 4.87 10.92 26.04
C GLN A 78 4.47 12.29 25.45
N ILE A 79 4.30 12.35 24.13
CA ILE A 79 3.71 13.48 23.41
C ILE A 79 2.19 13.28 23.37
N ASN A 80 1.45 14.22 23.95
CA ASN A 80 0.01 14.20 24.08
C ASN A 80 -0.59 15.62 23.88
N ALA A 81 -1.91 15.75 24.03
CA ALA A 81 -2.62 16.99 23.76
C ALA A 81 -2.12 18.21 24.58
N ASP A 82 -1.60 17.97 25.80
CA ASP A 82 -1.19 19.05 26.70
C ASP A 82 0.17 19.64 26.34
N ASN A 83 1.04 18.88 25.65
CA ASN A 83 2.43 19.26 25.39
C ASN A 83 2.82 19.24 23.89
N PHE A 84 1.91 18.87 22.99
CA PHE A 84 2.21 18.77 21.55
C PHE A 84 2.77 20.07 20.95
N ASN A 85 2.27 21.22 21.41
CA ASN A 85 2.69 22.53 20.90
C ASN A 85 4.10 22.93 21.36
N ASP A 86 4.71 22.19 22.28
CA ASP A 86 6.05 22.45 22.79
C ASP A 86 7.13 21.73 21.96
N LEU A 87 6.77 20.93 20.95
CA LEU A 87 7.74 20.21 20.13
C LEU A 87 8.70 21.15 19.41
N GLU A 88 9.98 20.82 19.48
CA GLU A 88 11.06 21.52 18.80
C GLU A 88 11.88 20.58 17.91
N VAL A 89 12.56 21.14 16.92
CA VAL A 89 13.44 20.38 16.03
C VAL A 89 14.66 19.89 16.82
N ALA A 90 14.77 18.57 16.99
CA ALA A 90 15.90 17.92 17.64
C ALA A 90 17.13 17.88 16.71
N TRP A 91 16.91 17.45 15.47
CA TRP A 91 17.95 17.34 14.45
C TRP A 91 17.34 17.28 13.05
N VAL A 92 18.20 17.51 12.04
CA VAL A 92 17.86 17.42 10.62
C VAL A 92 18.91 16.58 9.91
N TRP A 93 18.50 15.53 9.19
CA TRP A 93 19.37 14.68 8.40
C TRP A 93 19.18 14.95 6.90
N HIS A 94 20.27 15.26 6.20
CA HIS A 94 20.27 15.67 4.80
C HIS A 94 20.58 14.48 3.88
N ALA A 95 19.74 14.29 2.85
CA ALA A 95 19.87 13.19 1.88
C ALA A 95 20.38 13.64 0.51
N ASP A 96 20.80 14.89 0.38
CA ASP A 96 21.13 15.57 -0.87
C ASP A 96 22.48 15.18 -1.48
N ASN A 97 23.31 14.40 -0.77
CA ASN A 97 24.64 13.96 -1.23
C ASN A 97 24.75 12.43 -1.43
N PHE A 98 23.64 11.75 -1.74
CA PHE A 98 23.58 10.28 -1.89
C PHE A 98 23.38 9.79 -3.34
N GLY A 99 23.68 10.63 -4.33
CA GLY A 99 23.55 10.30 -5.75
C GLY A 99 24.27 11.31 -6.65
N PRO A 100 24.36 11.02 -7.96
CA PRO A 100 24.89 11.98 -8.93
C PRO A 100 23.99 13.22 -9.03
N ASP A 101 22.69 13.04 -8.83
CA ASP A 101 21.69 14.10 -8.75
C ASP A 101 21.08 14.18 -7.35
N VAL A 102 20.65 15.39 -7.00
CA VAL A 102 19.94 15.66 -5.74
C VAL A 102 18.53 15.10 -5.82
N ASP A 103 18.23 14.11 -4.97
CA ASP A 103 16.88 13.59 -4.85
C ASP A 103 15.97 14.62 -4.15
N GLN A 104 14.97 15.08 -4.90
CA GLN A 104 14.04 16.10 -4.44
C GLN A 104 13.02 15.54 -3.45
N GLN A 105 12.83 14.21 -3.38
CA GLN A 105 11.80 13.61 -2.54
C GLN A 105 12.36 12.42 -1.78
N MET A 106 12.40 12.53 -0.45
CA MET A 106 12.56 11.36 0.40
C MET A 106 11.25 10.55 0.42
N LYS A 107 11.34 9.27 0.05
CA LYS A 107 10.21 8.32 0.11
C LYS A 107 10.43 7.20 1.14
N SER A 108 11.55 7.26 1.85
CA SER A 108 11.99 6.23 2.77
C SER A 108 11.54 6.53 4.19
N THR A 109 10.59 5.74 4.70
CA THR A 109 10.23 5.80 6.12
C THR A 109 11.30 5.09 6.92
N SER A 110 11.96 5.84 7.80
CA SER A 110 12.98 5.27 8.67
C SER A 110 12.41 4.19 9.57
N THR A 111 13.24 3.22 9.91
CA THR A 111 12.98 2.22 10.94
C THR A 111 13.87 2.50 12.14
N TYR A 112 13.35 2.34 13.34
CA TYR A 112 14.12 2.45 14.59
C TYR A 112 14.19 1.07 15.23
N ILE A 113 15.39 0.52 15.31
CA ILE A 113 15.66 -0.85 15.73
C ILE A 113 16.83 -0.84 16.69
N ASP A 114 16.63 -1.38 17.90
CA ASP A 114 17.68 -1.57 18.92
C ASP A 114 18.56 -0.32 19.16
N GLY A 115 17.96 0.87 19.13
CA GLY A 115 18.65 2.13 19.39
C GLY A 115 19.33 2.79 18.17
N ILE A 116 19.08 2.31 16.95
CA ILE A 116 19.63 2.88 15.72
C ILE A 116 18.50 3.15 14.72
N LEU A 117 18.57 4.29 14.02
CA LEU A 117 17.69 4.58 12.89
C LEU A 117 18.29 4.07 11.58
N TYR A 118 17.48 3.43 10.74
CA TYR A 118 17.88 2.98 9.42
C TYR A 118 16.97 3.56 8.35
N THR A 119 17.56 3.98 7.24
CA THR A 119 16.85 4.49 6.06
C THR A 119 17.64 4.20 4.78
N VAL A 120 17.08 4.61 3.64
CA VAL A 120 17.76 4.63 2.34
C VAL A 120 17.65 6.01 1.72
N ALA A 121 18.71 6.43 1.02
CA ALA A 121 18.79 7.75 0.43
C ALA A 121 19.36 7.75 -1.00
N GLY A 122 18.88 8.72 -1.79
CA GLY A 122 19.31 8.97 -3.15
C GLY A 122 18.89 7.90 -4.16
N GLN A 123 19.23 8.14 -5.43
CA GLN A 123 18.93 7.27 -6.56
C GLN A 123 19.61 5.89 -6.53
N ARG A 124 20.61 5.72 -5.66
CA ARG A 124 21.27 4.42 -5.43
C ARG A 124 20.68 3.63 -4.26
N ARG A 125 19.74 4.22 -3.52
CA ARG A 125 19.22 3.67 -2.25
C ARG A 125 20.36 3.31 -1.31
N THR A 126 21.27 4.26 -1.10
CA THR A 126 22.35 4.12 -0.13
C THR A 126 21.73 3.91 1.24
N VAL A 127 22.02 2.77 1.87
CA VAL A 127 21.57 2.48 3.23
C VAL A 127 22.33 3.38 4.19
N ALA A 128 21.63 3.98 5.13
CA ALA A 128 22.22 4.80 6.19
C ALA A 128 21.72 4.33 7.55
N ALA A 129 22.67 4.11 8.47
CA ALA A 129 22.41 4.01 9.89
C ALA A 129 22.68 5.36 10.55
N ILE A 130 21.78 5.80 11.41
CA ILE A 130 21.74 7.14 11.97
C ILE A 130 21.57 7.03 13.48
N ASP A 131 22.36 7.79 14.22
CA ASP A 131 22.21 8.00 15.65
C ASP A 131 20.86 8.71 15.92
N PRO A 132 19.96 8.12 16.71
CA PRO A 132 18.64 8.68 16.94
C PRO A 132 18.66 9.95 17.79
N ALA A 133 19.64 10.15 18.66
CA ALA A 133 19.67 11.33 19.53
C ALA A 133 20.13 12.58 18.78
N THR A 134 21.06 12.43 17.83
CA THR A 134 21.81 13.54 17.22
C THR A 134 21.57 13.68 15.71
N GLY A 135 21.09 12.64 15.05
CA GLY A 135 21.05 12.58 13.58
C GLY A 135 22.41 12.31 12.94
N GLU A 136 23.45 11.92 13.70
CA GLU A 136 24.76 11.55 13.16
C GLU A 136 24.68 10.30 12.28
N THR A 137 25.27 10.31 11.09
CA THR A 137 25.39 9.11 10.27
C THR A 137 26.47 8.19 10.83
N LEU A 138 26.09 7.02 11.32
CA LEU A 138 26.97 6.03 11.94
C LEU A 138 27.74 5.21 10.88
N TRP A 139 27.01 4.72 9.87
CA TRP A 139 27.58 4.02 8.73
C TRP A 139 26.67 4.14 7.52
N THR A 140 27.24 3.96 6.33
CA THR A 140 26.46 3.88 5.09
C THR A 140 26.97 2.75 4.23
N TYR A 141 26.08 2.18 3.41
CA TYR A 141 26.44 1.25 2.35
C TYR A 141 25.77 1.67 1.04
N ARG A 142 26.58 1.76 -0.01
CA ARG A 142 26.17 2.08 -1.37
C ARG A 142 26.59 0.96 -2.30
N GLU A 143 25.64 0.38 -3.00
CA GLU A 143 25.93 -0.63 -4.02
C GLU A 143 26.88 -0.07 -5.10
N PRO A 144 27.85 -0.88 -5.59
CA PRO A 144 28.66 -0.55 -6.76
C PRO A 144 27.82 -0.13 -7.97
N ASN A 145 28.46 0.57 -8.90
CA ASN A 145 27.79 0.91 -10.16
C ASN A 145 27.59 -0.35 -11.02
N THR A 146 26.38 -0.54 -11.52
CA THR A 146 26.06 -1.64 -12.45
C THR A 146 25.24 -1.09 -13.63
N THR A 147 25.34 -1.75 -14.78
CA THR A 147 24.49 -1.42 -15.94
C THR A 147 23.00 -1.61 -15.59
N ARG A 148 22.66 -2.61 -14.76
CA ARG A 148 21.31 -2.80 -14.20
C ARG A 148 20.80 -1.59 -13.41
N TRP A 149 21.63 -0.97 -12.58
CA TRP A 149 21.24 0.26 -11.88
C TRP A 149 21.04 1.43 -12.86
N GLU A 150 21.95 1.63 -13.82
CA GLU A 150 21.86 2.71 -14.81
C GLU A 150 20.57 2.63 -15.65
N ARG A 151 20.16 1.41 -15.99
CA ARG A 151 18.90 1.14 -16.71
C ARG A 151 17.66 1.21 -15.82
N SER A 152 17.81 1.36 -14.50
CA SER A 152 16.68 1.35 -13.59
C SER A 152 15.77 2.57 -13.74
N MET A 153 14.51 2.36 -14.11
CA MET A 153 13.50 3.41 -14.22
C MET A 153 12.92 3.85 -12.87
N ARG A 154 13.25 3.17 -11.75
CA ARG A 154 12.76 3.50 -10.39
C ARG A 154 13.88 3.71 -9.37
N GLN A 155 14.99 4.31 -9.80
CA GLN A 155 16.13 4.64 -8.94
C GLN A 155 15.74 5.39 -7.65
N ASN A 156 14.86 6.39 -7.74
CA ASN A 156 14.45 7.27 -6.62
C ASN A 156 13.19 6.82 -5.85
N TYR A 157 12.84 5.53 -5.88
CA TYR A 157 11.65 4.98 -5.23
C TYR A 157 11.94 4.05 -4.03
N GLY A 158 13.11 4.19 -3.37
CA GLY A 158 13.44 3.40 -2.18
C GLY A 158 12.59 3.80 -0.96
N LYS A 159 11.84 2.84 -0.39
CA LYS A 159 10.89 3.11 0.72
C LYS A 159 11.36 2.73 2.13
N GLY A 160 12.54 2.16 2.27
CA GLY A 160 13.07 1.76 3.57
C GLY A 160 13.98 0.54 3.49
N VAL A 161 14.16 -0.08 4.63
CA VAL A 161 14.86 -1.36 4.80
C VAL A 161 13.95 -2.35 5.54
N ALA A 162 14.29 -3.62 5.49
CA ALA A 162 13.69 -4.66 6.30
C ALA A 162 14.65 -5.09 7.40
N TYR A 163 14.12 -5.69 8.46
CA TYR A 163 14.87 -6.17 9.60
C TYR A 163 14.57 -7.64 9.88
N GLY A 164 15.59 -8.38 10.28
CA GLY A 164 15.47 -9.69 10.89
C GLY A 164 16.59 -9.92 11.89
N GLU A 165 16.49 -11.02 12.65
CA GLU A 165 17.50 -11.41 13.62
C GLU A 165 18.04 -12.80 13.30
N ILE A 166 19.36 -12.97 13.39
CA ILE A 166 20.05 -14.24 13.19
C ILE A 166 20.96 -14.48 14.38
N ASP A 167 20.68 -15.50 15.19
CA ASP A 167 21.48 -15.85 16.38
C ASP A 167 21.71 -14.66 17.34
N GLY A 168 20.68 -13.83 17.58
CA GLY A 168 20.80 -12.63 18.42
C GLY A 168 21.47 -11.44 17.73
N ARG A 169 21.81 -11.56 16.44
CA ARG A 169 22.41 -10.51 15.62
C ARG A 169 21.35 -9.85 14.75
N GLY A 170 21.17 -8.53 14.91
CA GLY A 170 20.31 -7.75 14.04
C GLY A 170 20.87 -7.64 12.61
N VAL A 171 20.03 -7.87 11.62
CA VAL A 171 20.38 -7.84 10.19
C VAL A 171 19.39 -6.97 9.43
N ILE A 172 19.95 -6.04 8.67
CA ILE A 172 19.23 -5.17 7.75
C ILE A 172 19.24 -5.82 6.37
N TYR A 173 18.06 -6.02 5.81
CA TYR A 173 17.89 -6.45 4.43
C TYR A 173 17.39 -5.28 3.59
N TYR A 174 17.98 -5.08 2.43
CA TYR A 174 17.43 -4.13 1.46
C TYR A 174 17.64 -4.63 0.04
N THR A 175 16.76 -4.20 -0.85
CA THR A 175 16.81 -4.53 -2.27
C THR A 175 17.19 -3.30 -3.09
N SER A 176 18.19 -3.47 -3.95
CA SER A 176 18.70 -2.37 -4.76
C SER A 176 17.85 -2.12 -6.01
N PRO A 177 17.98 -0.93 -6.65
CA PRO A 177 17.36 -0.70 -7.95
C PRO A 177 17.86 -1.67 -9.03
N ALA A 178 19.08 -2.20 -8.88
CA ALA A 178 19.63 -3.22 -9.76
C ALA A 178 19.04 -4.61 -9.51
N PHE A 179 18.16 -4.83 -8.52
CA PHE A 179 17.55 -6.14 -8.23
C PHE A 179 18.50 -7.14 -7.54
N PHE A 180 19.40 -6.65 -6.68
CA PHE A 180 20.14 -7.47 -5.71
C PHE A 180 19.50 -7.37 -4.33
N LEU A 181 19.55 -8.46 -3.56
CA LEU A 181 19.19 -8.49 -2.14
C LEU A 181 20.48 -8.50 -1.30
N HIS A 182 20.61 -7.52 -0.41
CA HIS A 182 21.73 -7.45 0.53
C HIS A 182 21.30 -7.82 1.94
N ALA A 183 22.15 -8.53 2.67
CA ALA A 183 22.06 -8.74 4.11
C ALA A 183 23.26 -8.06 4.79
N ILE A 184 22.99 -7.10 5.66
CA ILE A 184 23.99 -6.24 6.30
C ILE A 184 23.81 -6.32 7.81
N ASP A 185 24.91 -6.52 8.54
CA ASP A 185 24.92 -6.41 9.99
C ASP A 185 24.48 -5.01 10.42
N ALA A 186 23.44 -4.95 11.24
CA ALA A 186 22.79 -3.70 11.62
C ALA A 186 23.72 -2.73 12.36
N LYS A 187 24.69 -3.22 13.13
CA LYS A 187 25.55 -2.39 13.98
C LYS A 187 26.79 -1.87 13.24
N THR A 188 27.34 -2.66 12.34
CA THR A 188 28.66 -2.45 11.73
C THR A 188 28.59 -2.03 10.27
N GLY A 189 27.46 -2.22 9.60
CA GLY A 189 27.32 -1.94 8.17
C GLY A 189 28.07 -2.93 7.27
N ARG A 190 28.60 -4.03 7.82
CA ARG A 190 29.29 -5.08 7.05
C ARG A 190 28.31 -6.11 6.54
N HIS A 191 28.53 -6.60 5.33
CA HIS A 191 27.76 -7.72 4.78
C HIS A 191 27.83 -8.96 5.66
N LEU A 192 26.71 -9.66 5.75
CA LEU A 192 26.60 -10.87 6.55
C LEU A 192 27.41 -12.01 5.93
N GLU A 193 28.33 -12.58 6.70
CA GLU A 193 29.12 -13.73 6.29
C GLU A 193 28.24 -14.98 6.11
N GLY A 194 28.45 -15.70 5.00
CA GLY A 194 27.72 -16.93 4.69
C GLY A 194 26.30 -16.72 4.13
N PHE A 195 25.88 -15.46 3.93
CA PHE A 195 24.65 -15.14 3.22
C PHE A 195 24.92 -14.89 1.74
N GLY A 196 24.12 -15.46 0.86
CA GLY A 196 24.25 -15.28 -0.59
C GLY A 196 25.58 -15.80 -1.14
N GLN A 197 26.07 -15.19 -2.21
CA GLN A 197 27.31 -15.57 -2.90
C GLN A 197 28.04 -14.32 -3.41
N PRO A 198 29.35 -14.40 -3.69
CA PRO A 198 30.06 -13.34 -4.39
C PRO A 198 29.40 -13.02 -5.73
N VAL A 199 29.15 -11.74 -6.01
CA VAL A 199 28.69 -11.28 -7.33
C VAL A 199 29.95 -10.93 -8.14
N PRO A 200 30.15 -11.51 -9.34
CA PRO A 200 31.39 -11.34 -10.12
C PRO A 200 31.40 -9.99 -10.87
N ILE A 201 31.16 -8.91 -10.13
CA ILE A 201 31.22 -7.52 -10.60
C ILE A 201 32.14 -6.76 -9.65
N ASP A 202 33.09 -6.01 -10.22
CA ASP A 202 34.08 -5.26 -9.45
C ASP A 202 33.41 -4.33 -8.40
N GLY A 203 33.88 -4.44 -7.16
CA GLY A 203 33.42 -3.62 -6.04
C GLY A 203 32.30 -4.23 -5.21
N PHE A 204 31.66 -5.32 -5.65
CA PHE A 204 30.74 -6.07 -4.80
C PHE A 204 31.49 -6.73 -3.63
N PRO A 205 30.84 -6.91 -2.47
CA PRO A 205 31.41 -7.63 -1.35
C PRO A 205 31.52 -9.14 -1.66
N GLU A 206 32.42 -9.82 -0.95
CA GLU A 206 32.64 -11.27 -1.08
C GLU A 206 31.51 -12.14 -0.49
N THR A 207 30.52 -11.52 0.18
CA THR A 207 29.39 -12.19 0.86
C THR A 207 28.25 -11.21 1.05
N GLY A 208 27.10 -11.71 1.49
CA GLY A 208 25.94 -10.93 1.92
C GLY A 208 25.09 -10.39 0.78
N VAL A 209 25.18 -10.99 -0.41
CA VAL A 209 24.45 -10.54 -1.61
C VAL A 209 23.85 -11.72 -2.35
N VAL A 210 22.59 -11.57 -2.76
CA VAL A 210 21.88 -12.50 -3.64
C VAL A 210 21.54 -11.76 -4.93
N ASP A 211 21.91 -12.34 -6.07
CA ASP A 211 21.39 -11.92 -7.35
C ASP A 211 20.01 -12.53 -7.59
N MET A 212 18.98 -11.71 -7.42
CA MET A 212 17.60 -12.19 -7.47
C MET A 212 17.11 -12.45 -8.89
N LEU A 213 17.81 -11.97 -9.93
CA LEU A 213 17.44 -12.26 -11.31
C LEU A 213 17.61 -13.75 -11.64
N VAL A 214 18.63 -14.41 -11.08
CA VAL A 214 18.92 -15.82 -11.34
C VAL A 214 17.70 -16.72 -11.03
N PRO A 215 17.14 -16.74 -9.82
CA PRO A 215 15.93 -17.52 -9.54
C PRO A 215 14.67 -16.96 -10.22
N LEU A 216 14.62 -15.65 -10.53
CA LEU A 216 13.47 -15.05 -11.23
C LEU A 216 13.32 -15.63 -12.64
N ILE A 217 14.41 -15.63 -13.43
CA ILE A 217 14.40 -16.05 -14.84
C ILE A 217 14.49 -17.57 -15.01
N ASP A 218 14.84 -18.31 -13.96
CA ASP A 218 14.86 -19.78 -13.99
C ASP A 218 13.47 -20.34 -14.34
N GLY A 219 13.39 -21.19 -15.37
CA GLY A 219 12.12 -21.72 -15.87
C GLY A 219 11.22 -20.68 -16.53
N TRP A 220 11.71 -19.49 -16.93
CA TRP A 220 10.94 -18.49 -17.66
C TRP A 220 11.23 -18.60 -19.17
N ALA A 221 10.26 -19.12 -19.93
CA ALA A 221 10.44 -19.51 -21.33
C ALA A 221 11.03 -18.42 -22.26
N PRO A 222 10.68 -17.11 -22.14
CA PRO A 222 11.34 -16.05 -22.91
C PRO A 222 12.85 -15.96 -22.68
N TRP A 223 13.31 -16.19 -21.44
CA TRP A 223 14.73 -16.24 -21.12
C TRP A 223 15.39 -17.54 -21.60
N GLU A 224 14.76 -18.69 -21.39
CA GLU A 224 15.30 -19.99 -21.85
C GLU A 224 15.46 -20.09 -23.38
N GLY A 225 14.69 -19.30 -24.12
CA GLY A 225 14.78 -19.17 -25.57
C GLY A 225 15.75 -18.09 -26.05
N PHE A 226 16.36 -17.31 -25.15
CA PHE A 226 17.33 -16.27 -25.49
C PHE A 226 18.72 -16.88 -25.71
N GLU A 227 19.45 -16.41 -26.73
CA GLU A 227 20.71 -17.07 -27.16
C GLU A 227 21.92 -16.71 -26.29
N ASP A 228 21.88 -15.58 -25.58
CA ASP A 228 23.01 -15.08 -24.79
C ASP A 228 23.07 -15.68 -23.39
N ASP A 229 24.30 -15.87 -22.90
CA ASP A 229 24.56 -16.28 -21.52
C ASP A 229 24.15 -15.17 -20.53
N TYR A 230 23.81 -15.56 -19.30
CA TYR A 230 23.50 -14.61 -18.23
C TYR A 230 24.74 -13.78 -17.85
N ASP A 231 24.65 -12.46 -18.00
CA ASP A 231 25.62 -11.49 -17.51
C ASP A 231 25.05 -10.77 -16.28
N PRO A 232 25.68 -10.85 -15.09
CA PRO A 232 25.15 -10.25 -13.88
C PRO A 232 25.16 -8.72 -13.86
N ASP A 233 26.01 -8.06 -14.67
CA ASP A 233 26.04 -6.59 -14.78
C ASP A 233 24.91 -6.07 -15.68
N TYR A 234 24.62 -6.78 -16.77
CA TYR A 234 23.58 -6.40 -17.73
C TYR A 234 22.19 -6.93 -17.38
N GLY A 235 22.10 -8.12 -16.78
CA GLY A 235 20.85 -8.76 -16.35
C GLY A 235 19.96 -9.18 -17.52
N ILE A 236 18.67 -8.86 -17.43
CA ILE A 236 17.67 -9.20 -18.46
C ILE A 236 17.83 -8.27 -19.69
N PRO A 237 17.89 -8.84 -20.92
CA PRO A 237 17.84 -8.07 -22.16
C PRO A 237 16.59 -7.20 -22.25
N ARG A 238 16.73 -5.97 -22.76
CA ARG A 238 15.62 -5.00 -22.82
C ARG A 238 14.47 -5.49 -23.72
N GLU A 239 14.79 -6.32 -24.69
CA GLU A 239 13.86 -6.98 -25.61
C GLU A 239 12.87 -7.90 -24.87
N LEU A 240 13.28 -8.46 -23.72
CA LEU A 240 12.44 -9.32 -22.89
C LEU A 240 11.67 -8.53 -21.81
N GLY A 241 12.17 -7.37 -21.41
CA GLY A 241 11.51 -6.50 -20.44
C GLY A 241 12.46 -5.87 -19.44
N TYR A 242 11.89 -5.42 -18.32
CA TYR A 242 12.62 -4.79 -17.22
C TYR A 242 11.98 -5.09 -15.87
N ILE A 243 12.82 -5.23 -14.83
CA ILE A 243 12.38 -5.38 -13.44
C ILE A 243 13.33 -4.65 -12.48
N THR A 244 12.78 -4.18 -11.37
CA THR A 244 13.49 -3.54 -10.25
C THR A 244 12.72 -3.76 -8.95
N THR A 245 13.13 -3.11 -7.87
CA THR A 245 12.39 -3.09 -6.59
C THR A 245 12.02 -1.67 -6.21
N SER A 246 11.21 -1.45 -5.17
CA SER A 246 10.96 -0.10 -4.63
C SER A 246 10.67 -0.12 -3.13
N SER A 247 9.82 -1.04 -2.68
CA SER A 247 9.64 -1.33 -1.26
C SER A 247 10.76 -2.23 -0.73
N PRO A 248 11.10 -2.15 0.58
CA PRO A 248 11.91 -3.18 1.21
C PRO A 248 11.18 -4.53 1.18
N PRO A 249 11.92 -5.65 1.30
CA PRO A 249 11.30 -6.95 1.52
C PRO A 249 10.63 -7.00 2.90
N ILE A 250 10.00 -8.12 3.23
CA ILE A 250 9.56 -8.43 4.60
C ILE A 250 10.21 -9.73 5.04
N VAL A 251 10.76 -9.75 6.25
CA VAL A 251 11.26 -10.98 6.86
C VAL A 251 10.11 -11.57 7.67
N VAL A 252 9.81 -12.86 7.53
CA VAL A 252 8.77 -13.55 8.30
C VAL A 252 9.25 -14.96 8.62
N ASN A 253 9.34 -15.29 9.91
CA ASN A 253 9.71 -16.63 10.40
C ASN A 253 10.93 -17.26 9.70
N GLY A 254 11.95 -16.45 9.41
CA GLY A 254 13.20 -16.91 8.77
C GLY A 254 13.18 -16.95 7.25
N THR A 255 12.12 -16.45 6.59
CA THR A 255 12.11 -16.20 5.13
C THR A 255 12.14 -14.70 4.86
N VAL A 256 12.98 -14.25 3.93
CA VAL A 256 12.92 -12.92 3.31
C VAL A 256 12.01 -13.02 2.08
N VAL A 257 10.84 -12.41 2.13
CA VAL A 257 9.89 -12.33 1.03
C VAL A 257 10.11 -11.02 0.28
N VAL A 258 10.32 -11.11 -1.02
CA VAL A 258 10.72 -9.99 -1.87
C VAL A 258 9.67 -9.70 -2.93
N GLY A 259 9.13 -8.48 -2.89
CA GLY A 259 8.35 -7.89 -3.98
C GLY A 259 9.24 -7.17 -5.00
N ASN A 260 8.63 -6.64 -6.05
CA ASN A 260 9.35 -6.06 -7.19
C ASN A 260 8.58 -4.85 -7.78
N SER A 261 9.04 -4.33 -8.90
CA SER A 261 8.47 -3.19 -9.61
C SER A 261 8.94 -3.21 -11.07
N ALA A 262 8.12 -2.71 -11.98
CA ALA A 262 8.51 -2.43 -13.36
C ALA A 262 8.50 -0.92 -13.66
N GLU A 263 8.66 -0.53 -14.93
CA GLU A 263 8.32 0.84 -15.36
C GLU A 263 6.85 1.15 -15.03
N GLN A 264 6.49 2.41 -14.91
CA GLN A 264 5.08 2.77 -14.83
C GLN A 264 4.37 2.41 -16.14
N GLY A 265 3.24 1.70 -16.07
CA GLY A 265 2.54 1.15 -17.24
C GLY A 265 2.05 2.22 -18.22
N TYR A 266 1.90 3.47 -17.80
CA TYR A 266 1.57 4.59 -18.66
C TYR A 266 2.76 5.16 -19.47
N TYR A 267 3.98 4.67 -19.28
CA TYR A 267 5.14 4.94 -20.14
C TYR A 267 5.44 3.78 -21.11
N GLN A 268 4.84 2.61 -20.90
CA GLN A 268 5.08 1.43 -21.72
C GLN A 268 4.34 1.52 -23.07
N THR A 269 5.05 1.22 -24.15
CA THR A 269 4.53 1.21 -25.52
C THR A 269 4.46 -0.19 -26.15
N ARG A 270 5.07 -1.19 -25.51
CA ARG A 270 5.18 -2.56 -25.99
C ARG A 270 4.57 -3.53 -24.99
N ILE A 271 4.12 -4.68 -25.51
CA ILE A 271 3.29 -5.60 -24.74
C ILE A 271 4.10 -6.59 -23.88
N GLU A 272 5.40 -6.73 -24.16
CA GLU A 272 6.26 -7.66 -23.46
C GLU A 272 6.92 -7.05 -22.22
N ASN A 273 6.96 -7.80 -21.12
CA ASN A 273 7.72 -7.42 -19.94
C ASN A 273 8.05 -8.64 -19.06
N VAL A 274 8.89 -8.43 -18.04
CA VAL A 274 9.25 -9.45 -17.03
C VAL A 274 8.08 -9.64 -16.04
N PRO A 275 7.64 -10.87 -15.74
CA PRO A 275 6.64 -11.12 -14.70
C PRO A 275 7.12 -10.67 -13.31
N GLY A 276 6.22 -10.05 -12.56
CA GLY A 276 6.44 -9.55 -11.20
C GLY A 276 6.40 -10.64 -10.13
N ASP A 277 7.00 -11.80 -10.39
CA ASP A 277 6.96 -12.95 -9.48
C ASP A 277 7.53 -12.64 -8.09
N ILE A 278 6.91 -13.22 -7.06
CA ILE A 278 7.34 -13.04 -5.66
C ILE A 278 8.37 -14.10 -5.30
N LEU A 279 9.46 -13.68 -4.68
CA LEU A 279 10.58 -14.56 -4.33
C LEU A 279 10.72 -14.71 -2.82
N GLY A 280 10.98 -15.93 -2.36
CA GLY A 280 11.31 -16.25 -0.98
C GLY A 280 12.73 -16.77 -0.83
N PHE A 281 13.48 -16.21 0.12
CA PHE A 281 14.85 -16.62 0.44
C PHE A 281 15.00 -16.96 1.92
N ASP A 282 15.87 -17.90 2.25
CA ASP A 282 16.29 -18.14 3.63
C ASP A 282 16.96 -16.89 4.19
N ALA A 283 16.47 -16.38 5.33
CA ALA A 283 17.01 -15.15 5.92
C ALA A 283 18.45 -15.31 6.39
N ARG A 284 18.86 -16.50 6.83
CA ARG A 284 20.20 -16.76 7.33
C ARG A 284 21.22 -16.91 6.22
N THR A 285 20.88 -17.66 5.17
CA THR A 285 21.84 -18.09 4.16
C THR A 285 21.65 -17.40 2.82
N GLY A 286 20.51 -16.74 2.58
CA GLY A 286 20.16 -16.19 1.26
C GLY A 286 19.83 -17.26 0.23
N GLU A 287 19.70 -18.52 0.64
CA GLU A 287 19.33 -19.63 -0.24
C GLU A 287 17.91 -19.41 -0.79
N PHE A 288 17.74 -19.55 -2.09
CA PHE A 288 16.43 -19.49 -2.72
C PHE A 288 15.53 -20.63 -2.22
N ARG A 289 14.33 -20.29 -1.75
CA ARG A 289 13.36 -21.26 -1.22
C ARG A 289 12.22 -21.52 -2.19
N TRP A 290 11.59 -20.47 -2.70
CA TRP A 290 10.38 -20.58 -3.51
C TRP A 290 10.16 -19.35 -4.37
N LYS A 291 9.39 -19.53 -5.45
CA LYS A 291 8.90 -18.48 -6.35
C LYS A 291 7.40 -18.67 -6.55
N PHE A 292 6.64 -17.60 -6.40
CA PHE A 292 5.21 -17.58 -6.71
C PHE A 292 4.98 -16.85 -8.04
N HIS A 293 4.35 -17.54 -9.00
CA HIS A 293 4.02 -16.97 -10.30
C HIS A 293 2.79 -16.06 -10.18
N VAL A 294 2.98 -14.74 -10.30
CA VAL A 294 1.86 -13.78 -10.25
C VAL A 294 1.08 -13.74 -11.55
N ILE A 295 1.72 -14.11 -12.66
CA ILE A 295 1.08 -14.44 -13.93
C ILE A 295 1.04 -15.97 -14.03
N PRO A 296 -0.14 -16.59 -13.81
CA PRO A 296 -0.24 -18.04 -13.67
C PRO A 296 0.07 -18.79 -14.96
N ARG A 297 0.83 -19.88 -14.83
CA ARG A 297 1.19 -20.79 -15.90
C ARG A 297 0.08 -21.84 -16.11
N PRO A 298 0.06 -22.56 -17.26
CA PRO A 298 -0.91 -23.63 -17.48
C PRO A 298 -0.95 -24.65 -16.34
N GLY A 299 -2.12 -24.82 -15.73
CA GLY A 299 -2.35 -25.71 -14.58
C GLY A 299 -2.31 -25.03 -13.21
N GLU A 300 -1.91 -23.75 -13.15
CA GLU A 300 -1.96 -22.93 -11.94
C GLU A 300 -3.30 -22.16 -11.84
N GLU A 301 -3.71 -21.85 -10.61
CA GLU A 301 -4.94 -21.08 -10.35
C GLU A 301 -4.89 -19.72 -11.05
N GLY A 302 -5.99 -19.33 -11.71
CA GLY A 302 -6.13 -18.03 -12.35
C GLY A 302 -5.66 -17.99 -13.80
N HIS A 303 -4.99 -19.05 -14.27
CA HIS A 303 -4.55 -19.14 -15.66
C HIS A 303 -5.71 -19.04 -16.65
N GLU A 304 -6.86 -19.62 -16.30
CA GLU A 304 -8.09 -19.58 -17.10
C GLU A 304 -8.65 -18.18 -17.29
N THR A 305 -8.21 -17.21 -16.49
CA THR A 305 -8.61 -15.80 -16.62
C THR A 305 -7.79 -15.01 -17.65
N TRP A 306 -6.79 -15.64 -18.26
CA TRP A 306 -6.06 -15.13 -19.41
C TRP A 306 -6.64 -15.81 -20.66
N GLU A 307 -7.56 -15.13 -21.35
CA GLU A 307 -8.37 -15.75 -22.42
C GLU A 307 -7.57 -16.05 -23.70
N ASN A 308 -6.29 -15.67 -23.73
CA ASN A 308 -5.34 -15.96 -24.79
C ASN A 308 -3.94 -16.24 -24.22
N ASP A 309 -2.95 -16.36 -25.10
CA ASP A 309 -1.55 -16.61 -24.74
C ASP A 309 -0.80 -15.39 -24.15
N ALA A 310 -1.51 -14.33 -23.72
CA ALA A 310 -0.89 -13.13 -23.17
C ALA A 310 -0.03 -13.37 -21.93
N TRP A 311 -0.33 -14.41 -21.16
CA TRP A 311 0.49 -14.86 -20.03
C TRP A 311 1.94 -15.20 -20.39
N LYS A 312 2.23 -15.50 -21.68
CA LYS A 312 3.58 -15.88 -22.14
C LYS A 312 4.53 -14.69 -22.30
N TYR A 313 3.98 -13.51 -22.54
CA TYR A 313 4.78 -12.33 -22.91
C TYR A 313 4.48 -11.11 -22.04
N THR A 314 3.27 -10.98 -21.52
CA THR A 314 2.93 -9.90 -20.58
C THR A 314 3.73 -10.08 -19.31
N GLY A 315 4.23 -8.97 -18.76
CA GLY A 315 4.84 -8.95 -17.44
C GLY A 315 4.22 -7.87 -16.55
N ASP A 316 5.03 -7.32 -15.66
CA ASP A 316 4.59 -6.53 -14.50
C ASP A 316 3.71 -7.38 -13.58
N VAL A 317 2.59 -6.88 -13.05
CA VAL A 317 1.91 -7.50 -11.89
C VAL A 317 2.84 -7.55 -10.67
N SER A 318 3.60 -6.48 -10.48
CA SER A 318 4.52 -6.23 -9.38
C SER A 318 3.83 -5.96 -8.04
N SER A 319 4.44 -6.45 -6.95
CA SER A 319 4.20 -5.94 -5.59
C SER A 319 5.15 -4.82 -5.23
N TRP A 320 4.88 -3.63 -5.76
CA TRP A 320 5.72 -2.44 -5.52
C TRP A 320 5.33 -1.71 -4.23
N ALA A 321 4.12 -1.91 -3.71
CA ALA A 321 3.70 -1.39 -2.41
C ALA A 321 4.25 -2.28 -1.26
N PRO A 322 4.42 -1.76 -0.03
CA PRO A 322 4.90 -2.57 1.08
C PRO A 322 3.93 -3.73 1.39
N MET A 323 4.48 -4.85 1.84
CA MET A 323 3.74 -6.03 2.32
C MET A 323 3.51 -5.96 3.83
N SER A 324 2.57 -6.75 4.33
CA SER A 324 2.36 -7.02 5.76
C SER A 324 2.36 -8.52 6.02
N ALA A 325 2.40 -8.92 7.29
CA ALA A 325 2.41 -10.31 7.68
C ALA A 325 1.71 -10.57 9.01
N ASP A 326 1.06 -11.73 9.10
CA ASP A 326 0.66 -12.36 10.36
C ASP A 326 1.70 -13.42 10.73
N TYR A 327 2.61 -13.05 11.63
CA TYR A 327 3.72 -13.92 12.06
C TYR A 327 3.25 -15.18 12.80
N GLU A 328 2.12 -15.11 13.52
CA GLU A 328 1.59 -16.26 14.25
C GLU A 328 1.12 -17.34 13.29
N ARG A 329 0.55 -16.91 12.16
CA ARG A 329 0.06 -17.79 11.09
C ARG A 329 1.11 -18.08 10.02
N GLY A 330 2.19 -17.31 9.99
CA GLY A 330 3.21 -17.41 8.93
C GLY A 330 2.70 -16.96 7.56
N ILE A 331 1.75 -16.02 7.51
CA ILE A 331 1.15 -15.54 6.26
C ILE A 331 1.70 -14.16 5.89
N VAL A 332 2.04 -13.96 4.62
CA VAL A 332 2.36 -12.64 4.05
C VAL A 332 1.22 -12.19 3.14
N TYR A 333 0.81 -10.93 3.28
CA TYR A 333 -0.22 -10.29 2.46
C TYR A 333 0.45 -9.34 1.45
N ILE A 334 0.17 -9.58 0.18
CA ILE A 334 0.90 -9.01 -0.96
C ILE A 334 -0.09 -8.25 -1.86
N PRO A 335 0.03 -6.92 -1.95
CA PRO A 335 -0.75 -6.13 -2.92
C PRO A 335 -0.05 -6.13 -4.29
N THR A 336 -0.80 -6.30 -5.38
CA THR A 336 -0.26 -6.23 -6.77
C THR A 336 -0.79 -5.04 -7.58
N ASN A 337 -0.10 -4.71 -8.67
CA ASN A 337 -0.49 -3.70 -9.64
C ASN A 337 -1.12 -4.32 -10.91
N PRO A 338 -1.54 -3.49 -11.91
CA PRO A 338 -1.98 -3.96 -13.21
C PRO A 338 -0.88 -4.71 -13.97
N PRO A 339 -1.25 -5.50 -14.99
CA PRO A 339 -0.30 -6.00 -15.96
C PRO A 339 0.26 -4.86 -16.83
N THR A 340 1.27 -5.19 -17.63
CA THR A 340 1.88 -4.28 -18.62
C THR A 340 0.83 -3.46 -19.39
N ILE A 341 1.09 -2.15 -19.51
CA ILE A 341 0.24 -1.10 -20.09
C ILE A 341 -1.04 -0.79 -19.29
N ASP A 342 -1.10 0.46 -18.79
CA ASP A 342 -2.12 0.91 -17.83
C ASP A 342 -3.47 1.28 -18.41
N TYR A 343 -3.60 1.56 -19.72
CA TYR A 343 -4.85 2.12 -20.29
C TYR A 343 -5.40 1.36 -21.50
N PHE A 344 -4.84 0.20 -21.80
CA PHE A 344 -5.27 -0.68 -22.89
C PHE A 344 -4.94 -2.12 -22.53
N GLY A 345 -5.93 -3.02 -22.65
CA GLY A 345 -5.76 -4.44 -22.35
C GLY A 345 -6.29 -5.35 -23.45
N GLY A 346 -6.50 -4.83 -24.67
CA GLY A 346 -7.00 -5.60 -25.81
C GLY A 346 -6.10 -6.77 -26.23
N PHE A 347 -4.79 -6.69 -25.96
CA PHE A 347 -3.84 -7.78 -26.22
C PHE A 347 -3.87 -8.87 -25.13
N ARG A 348 -4.53 -8.61 -24.00
CA ARG A 348 -4.63 -9.48 -22.82
C ARG A 348 -6.08 -9.63 -22.34
N PRO A 349 -7.01 -10.12 -23.18
CA PRO A 349 -8.40 -10.33 -22.80
C PRO A 349 -8.54 -11.27 -21.59
N GLY A 350 -9.62 -11.08 -20.82
CA GLY A 350 -9.88 -11.80 -19.57
C GLY A 350 -9.52 -10.98 -18.33
N HIS A 351 -9.84 -11.50 -17.14
CA HIS A 351 -9.67 -10.77 -15.87
C HIS A 351 -8.20 -10.55 -15.48
N ASN A 352 -7.26 -11.31 -16.06
CA ASN A 352 -5.81 -11.22 -15.83
C ASN A 352 -5.37 -11.44 -14.38
N LEU A 353 -5.94 -12.45 -13.70
CA LEU A 353 -5.53 -12.82 -12.35
C LEU A 353 -4.04 -13.24 -12.32
N PHE A 354 -3.18 -12.79 -11.40
CA PHE A 354 -3.42 -12.10 -10.12
C PHE A 354 -3.17 -10.57 -10.16
N SER A 355 -3.50 -9.88 -11.25
CA SER A 355 -3.34 -8.42 -11.30
C SER A 355 -4.28 -7.68 -10.35
N THR A 356 -3.84 -6.54 -9.83
CA THR A 356 -4.60 -5.67 -8.91
C THR A 356 -5.34 -6.48 -7.82
N SER A 357 -4.59 -7.33 -7.13
CA SER A 357 -5.09 -8.32 -6.18
C SER A 357 -4.39 -8.20 -4.83
N VAL A 358 -5.08 -8.64 -3.78
CA VAL A 358 -4.45 -9.01 -2.50
C VAL A 358 -4.21 -10.51 -2.53
N ILE A 359 -2.97 -10.93 -2.33
CA ILE A 359 -2.56 -12.33 -2.32
C ILE A 359 -2.06 -12.67 -0.91
N ALA A 360 -2.54 -13.77 -0.34
CA ALA A 360 -2.04 -14.32 0.91
C ALA A 360 -1.22 -15.57 0.64
N LEU A 361 0.07 -15.54 0.98
CA LEU A 361 1.01 -16.65 0.80
C LEU A 361 1.51 -17.14 2.15
N ASP A 362 1.72 -18.46 2.28
CA ASP A 362 2.54 -19.01 3.36
C ASP A 362 3.99 -18.56 3.15
N ALA A 363 4.56 -17.91 4.16
CA ALA A 363 5.89 -17.30 4.08
C ALA A 363 7.01 -18.35 3.94
N ALA A 364 6.82 -19.56 4.44
CA ALA A 364 7.86 -20.58 4.47
C ALA A 364 8.03 -21.25 3.10
N ASN A 365 6.94 -21.48 2.37
CA ASN A 365 6.95 -22.27 1.13
C ASN A 365 6.34 -21.58 -0.10
N GLY A 366 5.74 -20.39 0.06
CA GLY A 366 5.14 -19.62 -1.04
C GLY A 366 3.80 -20.16 -1.53
N GLU A 367 3.21 -21.14 -0.83
CA GLU A 367 1.91 -21.70 -1.19
C GLU A 367 0.81 -20.65 -1.02
N ARG A 368 -0.09 -20.57 -2.01
CA ARG A 368 -1.23 -19.67 -1.98
C ARG A 368 -2.25 -20.14 -0.94
N VAL A 369 -2.46 -19.32 0.09
CA VAL A 369 -3.53 -19.54 1.07
C VAL A 369 -4.86 -19.10 0.46
N TRP A 370 -4.96 -17.84 0.05
CA TRP A 370 -6.11 -17.26 -0.64
C TRP A 370 -5.67 -16.03 -1.45
N HIS A 371 -6.57 -15.51 -2.27
CA HIS A 371 -6.38 -14.24 -2.95
C HIS A 371 -7.74 -13.57 -3.19
N TYR A 372 -7.75 -12.28 -3.45
CA TYR A 372 -8.92 -11.56 -3.96
C TYR A 372 -8.50 -10.51 -5.00
N GLN A 373 -9.13 -10.53 -6.17
CA GLN A 373 -8.88 -9.54 -7.22
C GLN A 373 -9.80 -8.34 -7.06
N ILE A 374 -9.21 -7.15 -6.90
CA ILE A 374 -9.94 -5.89 -6.65
C ILE A 374 -10.34 -5.17 -7.94
N VAL A 375 -9.60 -5.36 -9.03
CA VAL A 375 -9.97 -4.81 -10.36
C VAL A 375 -9.79 -5.88 -11.41
N HIS A 376 -10.88 -6.22 -12.11
CA HIS A 376 -10.82 -7.13 -13.25
C HIS A 376 -10.27 -6.39 -14.47
N ASN A 377 -9.25 -6.95 -15.11
CA ASN A 377 -8.63 -6.38 -16.31
C ASN A 377 -8.32 -4.89 -16.16
N ASP A 378 -7.45 -4.57 -15.21
CA ASP A 378 -7.14 -3.17 -14.89
C ASP A 378 -6.56 -2.44 -16.11
N GLN A 379 -7.23 -1.34 -16.47
CA GLN A 379 -6.88 -0.39 -17.54
C GLN A 379 -7.07 1.06 -17.06
N TRP A 380 -6.84 1.28 -15.77
CA TRP A 380 -7.05 2.58 -15.13
C TRP A 380 -5.89 3.03 -14.26
N ASN A 381 -4.81 2.24 -14.18
CA ASN A 381 -3.70 2.47 -13.23
C ASN A 381 -4.24 2.43 -11.79
N TYR A 382 -5.03 1.40 -11.46
CA TYR A 382 -5.64 1.18 -10.14
C TYR A 382 -4.89 0.17 -9.27
N ASP A 383 -3.57 0.10 -9.41
CA ASP A 383 -2.71 -0.60 -8.46
C ASP A 383 -3.04 -0.30 -7.02
N LEU A 384 -2.88 -1.33 -6.19
CA LEU A 384 -3.03 -1.28 -4.75
C LEU A 384 -1.79 -0.61 -4.14
N PRO A 385 -1.83 0.69 -3.81
CA PRO A 385 -0.61 1.46 -3.56
C PRO A 385 -0.23 1.45 -2.07
N ASN A 386 -1.01 0.76 -1.24
CA ASN A 386 -0.92 0.79 0.22
C ASN A 386 -0.78 -0.63 0.74
N VAL A 387 -0.13 -0.76 1.89
CA VAL A 387 0.04 -2.01 2.61
C VAL A 387 -1.33 -2.61 2.98
N PRO A 388 -1.57 -3.91 2.80
CA PRO A 388 -2.73 -4.57 3.39
C PRO A 388 -2.61 -4.49 4.91
N ILE A 389 -3.58 -3.90 5.60
CA ILE A 389 -3.48 -3.65 7.05
C ILE A 389 -4.12 -4.82 7.81
N VAL A 390 -3.33 -5.54 8.59
CA VAL A 390 -3.82 -6.61 9.46
C VAL A 390 -4.38 -6.01 10.76
N VAL A 391 -5.54 -6.49 11.20
CA VAL A 391 -6.22 -5.99 12.39
C VAL A 391 -7.17 -7.04 12.96
N ASP A 392 -7.39 -7.05 14.27
CA ASP A 392 -8.48 -7.79 14.90
C ASP A 392 -9.68 -6.85 15.08
N LEU A 393 -10.81 -7.16 14.44
CA LEU A 393 -12.04 -6.39 14.50
C LEU A 393 -13.08 -7.09 15.37
N THR A 394 -14.11 -6.37 15.78
CA THR A 394 -15.33 -6.92 16.38
C THR A 394 -16.53 -6.54 15.53
N VAL A 395 -17.01 -7.46 14.69
CA VAL A 395 -18.12 -7.21 13.75
C VAL A 395 -19.35 -7.95 14.26
N ASP A 396 -20.47 -7.24 14.42
CA ASP A 396 -21.71 -7.77 15.01
C ASP A 396 -21.54 -8.43 16.39
N GLY A 397 -20.51 -8.03 17.13
CA GLY A 397 -20.15 -8.56 18.45
C GLY A 397 -19.22 -9.77 18.42
N ASP A 398 -18.87 -10.29 17.23
CA ASP A 398 -17.97 -11.42 17.06
C ASP A 398 -16.55 -10.93 16.69
N PRO A 399 -15.49 -11.51 17.29
CA PRO A 399 -14.12 -11.20 16.91
C PRO A 399 -13.80 -11.74 15.51
N VAL A 400 -13.28 -10.88 14.64
CA VAL A 400 -12.93 -11.20 13.25
C VAL A 400 -11.45 -10.89 13.00
N PRO A 401 -10.61 -11.90 12.69
CA PRO A 401 -9.24 -11.66 12.28
C PRO A 401 -9.25 -11.12 10.84
N ALA A 402 -8.95 -9.84 10.68
CA ALA A 402 -9.17 -9.11 9.44
C ALA A 402 -7.88 -8.64 8.75
N VAL A 403 -7.97 -8.45 7.44
CA VAL A 403 -7.04 -7.66 6.63
C VAL A 403 -7.83 -6.65 5.80
N VAL A 404 -7.42 -5.38 5.86
CA VAL A 404 -8.07 -4.25 5.20
C VAL A 404 -7.19 -3.76 4.06
N GLN A 405 -7.74 -3.66 2.85
CA GLN A 405 -7.07 -3.12 1.68
C GLN A 405 -7.79 -1.87 1.17
N THR A 406 -7.06 -0.77 1.11
CA THR A 406 -7.48 0.47 0.44
C THR A 406 -6.92 0.51 -0.98
N ASN A 407 -7.55 1.30 -1.86
CA ASN A 407 -7.12 1.44 -3.24
C ASN A 407 -7.28 2.88 -3.77
N LYS A 408 -6.92 3.08 -5.05
CA LYS A 408 -7.04 4.38 -5.74
C LYS A 408 -8.48 4.79 -6.01
N THR A 409 -9.44 3.85 -6.05
CA THR A 409 -10.85 4.17 -6.36
C THR A 409 -11.61 4.75 -5.18
N GLY A 410 -11.06 4.64 -3.97
CA GLY A 410 -11.70 5.13 -2.73
C GLY A 410 -12.62 4.10 -2.08
N LEU A 411 -12.56 2.85 -2.55
CA LEU A 411 -13.25 1.72 -1.95
C LEU A 411 -12.36 1.08 -0.88
N ILE A 412 -12.97 0.61 0.20
CA ILE A 412 -12.29 -0.10 1.29
C ILE A 412 -12.74 -1.55 1.24
N PHE A 413 -11.80 -2.45 1.03
CA PHE A 413 -12.04 -3.90 1.04
C PHE A 413 -11.57 -4.47 2.38
N ALA A 414 -12.32 -5.41 2.94
CA ALA A 414 -11.94 -6.06 4.18
C ALA A 414 -12.28 -7.55 4.10
N PHE A 415 -11.32 -8.39 4.48
CA PHE A 415 -11.41 -9.84 4.39
C PHE A 415 -11.05 -10.47 5.73
N ASN A 416 -11.61 -11.64 6.01
CA ASN A 416 -11.03 -12.54 6.99
C ASN A 416 -9.61 -12.88 6.52
N ARG A 417 -8.60 -12.59 7.34
CA ARG A 417 -7.19 -12.70 6.94
C ARG A 417 -6.69 -14.14 6.81
N GLU A 418 -7.45 -15.11 7.33
CA GLU A 418 -7.15 -16.55 7.23
C GLU A 418 -7.74 -17.17 5.96
N THR A 419 -8.96 -16.77 5.59
CA THR A 419 -9.73 -17.44 4.53
C THR A 419 -9.88 -16.62 3.25
N GLY A 420 -9.75 -15.30 3.33
CA GLY A 420 -10.05 -14.38 2.23
C GLY A 420 -11.54 -14.08 2.07
N ASP A 421 -12.40 -14.60 2.95
CA ASP A 421 -13.84 -14.33 2.91
C ASP A 421 -14.11 -12.84 3.17
N PRO A 422 -14.95 -12.16 2.36
CA PRO A 422 -15.30 -10.77 2.60
C PRO A 422 -16.00 -10.59 3.96
N ILE A 423 -15.61 -9.56 4.71
CA ILE A 423 -16.28 -9.19 5.98
C ILE A 423 -17.67 -8.61 5.67
N TRP A 424 -17.76 -7.75 4.67
CA TRP A 424 -19.01 -7.25 4.12
C TRP A 424 -19.18 -7.72 2.69
N PRO A 425 -20.43 -7.82 2.19
CA PRO A 425 -20.69 -8.25 0.81
C PRO A 425 -19.92 -7.43 -0.21
N ILE A 426 -19.44 -8.10 -1.26
CA ILE A 426 -18.87 -7.47 -2.44
C ILE A 426 -19.71 -7.90 -3.64
N GLU A 427 -20.21 -6.92 -4.38
CA GLU A 427 -21.11 -7.13 -5.52
C GLU A 427 -20.38 -6.93 -6.84
N GLU A 428 -20.67 -7.78 -7.82
CA GLU A 428 -20.28 -7.58 -9.21
C GLU A 428 -21.20 -6.56 -9.86
N VAL A 429 -20.70 -5.33 -10.06
CA VAL A 429 -21.46 -4.22 -10.63
C VAL A 429 -21.11 -4.04 -12.10
N SER A 430 -22.11 -4.02 -12.97
CA SER A 430 -21.91 -3.76 -14.40
C SER A 430 -21.26 -2.40 -14.64
N VAL A 431 -20.23 -2.37 -15.48
CA VAL A 431 -19.48 -1.14 -15.80
C VAL A 431 -19.60 -0.75 -17.28
N THR A 432 -19.25 0.49 -17.58
CA THR A 432 -19.26 1.00 -18.97
C THR A 432 -18.21 0.25 -19.78
N GLN A 433 -18.61 -0.27 -20.94
CA GLN A 433 -17.71 -1.00 -21.83
C GLN A 433 -16.95 -0.07 -22.77
N THR A 434 -15.76 -0.51 -23.18
CA THR A 434 -14.87 0.29 -24.01
C THR A 434 -15.41 0.54 -25.42
N GLU A 435 -15.11 1.72 -25.96
CA GLU A 435 -15.33 2.09 -27.36
C GLU A 435 -14.00 2.14 -28.13
N VAL A 436 -12.87 1.81 -27.49
CA VAL A 436 -11.56 1.76 -28.12
C VAL A 436 -11.48 0.52 -29.01
N PRO A 437 -11.22 0.67 -30.33
CA PRO A 437 -11.18 -0.46 -31.25
C PRO A 437 -10.14 -1.50 -30.83
N GLY A 438 -10.56 -2.77 -30.75
CA GLY A 438 -9.69 -3.88 -30.36
C GLY A 438 -9.41 -3.98 -28.85
N ASN A 439 -9.95 -3.06 -28.03
CA ASN A 439 -9.83 -3.17 -26.59
C ASN A 439 -10.84 -4.18 -26.03
N TRP A 440 -10.49 -4.78 -24.89
CA TRP A 440 -11.33 -5.69 -24.13
C TRP A 440 -11.56 -5.07 -22.75
N THR A 441 -12.76 -5.16 -22.18
CA THR A 441 -13.04 -4.72 -20.80
C THR A 441 -13.90 -5.74 -20.09
N ALA A 442 -13.71 -5.93 -18.79
CA ALA A 442 -14.57 -6.78 -18.00
C ALA A 442 -16.00 -6.23 -17.96
N ALA A 443 -16.99 -7.13 -17.97
CA ALA A 443 -18.41 -6.75 -17.95
C ALA A 443 -18.82 -6.12 -16.61
N THR A 444 -18.23 -6.60 -15.52
CA THR A 444 -18.50 -6.18 -14.14
C THR A 444 -17.19 -5.86 -13.41
N GLN A 445 -17.31 -5.17 -12.27
CA GLN A 445 -16.22 -4.94 -11.32
C GLN A 445 -16.72 -5.21 -9.90
N PRO A 446 -15.85 -5.72 -9.01
CA PRO A 446 -16.20 -5.93 -7.62
C PRO A 446 -16.29 -4.59 -6.87
N VAL A 447 -17.42 -4.37 -6.19
CA VAL A 447 -17.67 -3.18 -5.38
C VAL A 447 -18.15 -3.60 -3.99
N PRO A 448 -17.40 -3.29 -2.92
CA PRO A 448 -17.84 -3.60 -1.56
C PRO A 448 -19.08 -2.77 -1.25
N THR A 449 -20.06 -3.39 -0.60
CA THR A 449 -21.30 -2.69 -0.19
C THR A 449 -21.08 -1.80 1.03
N TRP A 450 -19.99 -2.02 1.76
CA TRP A 450 -19.68 -1.35 3.02
C TRP A 450 -18.18 -1.45 3.33
N PRO A 451 -17.52 -0.44 3.94
CA PRO A 451 -17.99 0.93 4.23
C PRO A 451 -18.44 1.72 2.99
N GLU A 452 -19.04 2.90 3.21
CA GLU A 452 -19.29 3.84 2.10
C GLU A 452 -17.98 4.27 1.41
N PRO A 453 -17.98 4.51 0.08
CA PRO A 453 -16.81 5.04 -0.61
C PRO A 453 -16.32 6.37 -0.01
N MET A 454 -15.02 6.61 -0.08
CA MET A 454 -14.39 7.82 0.47
C MET A 454 -14.92 9.11 -0.18
N GLU A 455 -15.06 9.07 -1.50
CA GLU A 455 -15.76 10.07 -2.29
C GLU A 455 -16.87 9.41 -3.11
N PRO A 456 -17.97 10.13 -3.40
CA PRO A 456 -18.98 9.68 -4.32
C PRO A 456 -18.39 9.20 -5.65
N MET A 457 -18.82 8.02 -6.10
CA MET A 457 -18.47 7.48 -7.41
C MET A 457 -19.31 8.20 -8.48
N GLY A 458 -18.65 8.99 -9.33
CA GLY A 458 -19.30 9.83 -10.33
C GLY A 458 -19.45 11.29 -9.89
N MET A 459 -20.37 12.00 -10.54
CA MET A 459 -20.71 13.38 -10.21
C MET A 459 -22.22 13.49 -9.95
N PRO A 460 -22.68 13.22 -8.71
CA PRO A 460 -24.06 13.44 -8.33
C PRO A 460 -24.47 14.90 -8.58
N PRO A 461 -25.71 15.19 -9.04
CA PRO A 461 -26.16 16.55 -9.32
C PRO A 461 -26.07 17.51 -8.13
N GLU A 462 -26.17 17.00 -6.91
CA GLU A 462 -26.02 17.72 -5.66
C GLU A 462 -24.58 18.18 -5.39
N ASP A 463 -23.58 17.53 -5.99
CA ASP A 463 -22.16 17.87 -5.83
C ASP A 463 -21.68 18.90 -6.87
N VAL A 464 -22.45 19.10 -7.94
CA VAL A 464 -22.16 20.14 -8.94
C VAL A 464 -22.23 21.52 -8.28
N ILE A 465 -21.24 22.35 -8.59
CA ILE A 465 -21.10 23.70 -8.02
C ILE A 465 -22.37 24.53 -8.21
N ASP A 466 -22.80 25.16 -7.13
CA ASP A 466 -24.07 25.88 -7.02
C ASP A 466 -23.96 27.18 -6.20
N PHE A 467 -22.76 27.74 -6.07
CA PHE A 467 -22.55 29.01 -5.37
C PHE A 467 -23.41 30.15 -5.94
N THR A 468 -23.69 30.12 -7.25
CA THR A 468 -24.75 30.93 -7.87
C THR A 468 -25.53 30.08 -8.89
N PRO A 469 -26.78 30.47 -9.22
CA PRO A 469 -27.55 29.81 -10.29
C PRO A 469 -26.84 29.83 -11.64
N GLU A 470 -26.13 30.91 -11.96
CA GLU A 470 -25.40 31.06 -13.23
C GLU A 470 -24.23 30.09 -13.31
N LEU A 471 -23.44 29.96 -12.23
CA LEU A 471 -22.35 28.99 -12.15
C LEU A 471 -22.88 27.56 -12.34
N ARG A 472 -23.99 27.22 -11.68
CA ARG A 472 -24.60 25.91 -11.82
C ARG A 472 -25.04 25.64 -13.25
N ALA A 473 -25.69 26.61 -13.89
CA ALA A 473 -26.15 26.46 -15.28
C ALA A 473 -24.97 26.24 -16.24
N GLU A 474 -23.90 27.01 -16.10
CA GLU A 474 -22.69 26.85 -16.93
C GLU A 474 -21.96 25.52 -16.63
N ALA A 475 -21.88 25.10 -15.37
CA ALA A 475 -21.31 23.81 -14.99
C ALA A 475 -22.10 22.64 -15.61
N MET A 476 -23.43 22.69 -15.58
CA MET A 476 -24.29 21.69 -16.20
C MET A 476 -24.15 21.66 -17.73
N GLU A 477 -24.00 22.82 -18.37
CA GLU A 477 -23.72 22.91 -19.80
C GLU A 477 -22.34 22.32 -20.15
N ILE A 478 -21.33 22.52 -19.30
CA ILE A 478 -20.05 21.86 -19.50
C ILE A 478 -20.22 20.35 -19.38
N LEU A 479 -20.85 19.87 -18.30
CA LEU A 479 -21.04 18.44 -18.02
C LEU A 479 -21.82 17.71 -19.12
N SER A 480 -22.76 18.39 -19.80
CA SER A 480 -23.57 17.81 -20.89
C SER A 480 -22.73 17.30 -22.08
N ARG A 481 -21.50 17.81 -22.24
CA ARG A 481 -20.57 17.44 -23.31
C ARG A 481 -19.76 16.18 -23.01
N TYR A 482 -19.83 15.65 -21.80
CA TYR A 482 -18.99 14.54 -21.33
C TYR A 482 -19.84 13.36 -20.87
N ARG A 483 -19.27 12.15 -20.97
CA ARG A 483 -19.79 11.00 -20.22
C ARG A 483 -19.08 10.96 -18.88
N VAL A 484 -19.74 11.48 -17.84
CA VAL A 484 -19.21 11.47 -16.48
C VAL A 484 -19.74 10.25 -15.73
N GLY A 485 -18.84 9.47 -15.13
CA GLY A 485 -19.20 8.31 -14.34
C GLY A 485 -18.18 7.98 -13.25
N GLY A 486 -18.36 6.82 -12.63
CA GLY A 486 -17.47 6.32 -11.59
C GLY A 486 -16.07 5.93 -12.09
N PRO A 487 -15.27 5.24 -11.25
CA PRO A 487 -13.86 4.94 -11.55
C PRO A 487 -13.67 4.11 -12.83
N PHE A 488 -14.60 3.20 -13.13
CA PHE A 488 -14.45 2.21 -14.21
C PHE A 488 -14.99 2.65 -15.58
N VAL A 489 -15.14 3.94 -15.83
CA VAL A 489 -15.43 4.40 -17.21
C VAL A 489 -14.13 4.34 -18.03
N PRO A 490 -14.06 3.61 -19.15
CA PRO A 490 -12.84 3.46 -19.94
C PRO A 490 -12.50 4.76 -20.69
N ARG A 491 -11.23 4.95 -21.05
CA ARG A 491 -10.80 6.06 -21.92
C ARG A 491 -11.40 5.91 -23.32
N LEU A 492 -11.50 7.04 -24.03
CA LEU A 492 -11.78 7.06 -25.48
C LEU A 492 -10.45 7.06 -26.25
N TYR A 493 -10.51 6.86 -27.57
CA TYR A 493 -9.32 6.91 -28.43
C TYR A 493 -9.16 8.28 -29.11
N GLU A 494 -7.93 8.60 -29.50
CA GLU A 494 -7.63 9.77 -30.34
C GLU A 494 -8.34 9.66 -31.70
N GLY A 495 -9.03 10.72 -32.11
CA GLY A 495 -9.89 10.69 -33.31
C GLY A 495 -11.29 10.09 -33.11
N TYR A 496 -11.73 9.81 -31.87
CA TYR A 496 -13.12 9.43 -31.59
C TYR A 496 -14.13 10.49 -32.06
N GLU A 497 -15.13 10.07 -32.85
CA GLU A 497 -16.17 10.93 -33.47
C GLU A 497 -17.58 10.75 -32.87
N GLY A 498 -17.67 10.19 -31.66
CA GLY A 498 -18.97 9.97 -31.02
C GLY A 498 -19.57 11.22 -30.34
N PRO A 499 -20.68 11.05 -29.62
CA PRO A 499 -21.52 12.18 -29.16
C PRO A 499 -20.96 12.95 -27.96
N VAL A 500 -19.92 12.44 -27.31
CA VAL A 500 -19.28 13.07 -26.14
C VAL A 500 -17.84 13.45 -26.47
N ALA A 501 -17.37 14.54 -25.88
CA ALA A 501 -15.99 14.99 -26.04
C ALA A 501 -14.99 14.04 -25.37
N GLU A 502 -15.35 13.50 -24.20
CA GLU A 502 -14.49 12.60 -23.42
C GLU A 502 -15.30 11.80 -22.40
N ASN A 503 -14.73 10.67 -21.96
CA ASN A 503 -15.16 9.94 -20.78
C ASN A 503 -14.42 10.45 -19.54
N ILE A 504 -15.15 10.87 -18.52
CA ILE A 504 -14.61 11.42 -17.27
C ILE A 504 -14.91 10.48 -16.12
N ARG A 505 -13.86 10.10 -15.40
CA ARG A 505 -13.93 9.31 -14.17
C ARG A 505 -13.85 10.24 -12.97
N CYS A 506 -14.91 10.29 -12.18
CA CYS A 506 -14.96 11.04 -10.94
C CYS A 506 -15.01 10.08 -9.75
N TYR A 507 -14.03 10.18 -8.86
CA TYR A 507 -13.89 9.36 -7.64
C TYR A 507 -12.81 10.00 -6.74
N GLY A 508 -12.46 9.36 -5.63
CA GLY A 508 -11.39 9.83 -4.76
C GLY A 508 -10.97 8.77 -3.77
N GLY A 509 -9.70 8.40 -3.80
CA GLY A 509 -9.12 7.37 -2.94
C GLY A 509 -7.67 7.66 -2.61
N LEU A 510 -6.91 6.61 -2.27
CA LEU A 510 -5.55 6.72 -1.78
C LEU A 510 -4.52 6.48 -2.87
N ASN A 511 -3.34 7.05 -2.68
CA ASN A 511 -2.17 6.79 -3.50
C ASN A 511 -0.92 6.73 -2.62
N ILE A 512 0.23 6.51 -3.25
CA ILE A 512 1.53 6.31 -2.63
C ILE A 512 1.93 7.40 -1.62
N THR A 513 1.50 8.65 -1.82
CA THR A 513 1.94 9.81 -1.01
C THR A 513 1.16 10.01 0.28
N HIS A 514 0.08 9.26 0.49
CA HIS A 514 -0.85 9.44 1.61
C HIS A 514 -1.49 8.10 1.98
N PRO A 515 -0.69 7.10 2.41
CA PRO A 515 -1.20 5.78 2.76
C PRO A 515 -2.12 5.85 3.99
N ALA A 516 -3.11 4.96 4.05
CA ALA A 516 -3.99 4.84 5.20
C ALA A 516 -3.21 4.47 6.47
N THR A 517 -3.78 4.85 7.61
CA THR A 517 -3.30 4.50 8.95
C THR A 517 -4.44 3.86 9.71
N LEU A 518 -4.19 2.82 10.50
CA LEU A 518 -5.22 2.18 11.31
C LEU A 518 -4.76 2.14 12.77
N ASP A 519 -5.64 2.50 13.69
CA ASP A 519 -5.42 2.26 15.11
C ASP A 519 -5.97 0.88 15.49
N PRO A 520 -5.11 -0.12 15.74
CA PRO A 520 -5.53 -1.49 16.03
C PRO A 520 -6.16 -1.64 17.43
N THR A 521 -6.09 -0.61 18.30
CA THR A 521 -6.72 -0.63 19.63
C THR A 521 -8.19 -0.24 19.58
N THR A 522 -8.59 0.50 18.55
CA THR A 522 -9.96 0.99 18.36
C THR A 522 -10.62 0.42 17.10
N GLY A 523 -9.84 -0.09 16.14
CA GLY A 523 -10.32 -0.51 14.84
C GLY A 523 -10.60 0.65 13.89
N ILE A 524 -10.13 1.87 14.18
CA ILE A 524 -10.40 3.05 13.35
C ILE A 524 -9.34 3.19 12.24
N LEU A 525 -9.81 3.26 10.99
CA LEU A 525 -9.02 3.57 9.81
C LEU A 525 -9.09 5.06 9.47
N TYR A 526 -7.93 5.70 9.32
CA TYR A 526 -7.75 7.09 8.91
C TYR A 526 -7.22 7.15 7.48
N ALA A 527 -7.89 7.91 6.63
CA ALA A 527 -7.51 8.06 5.23
C ALA A 527 -7.67 9.50 4.74
N SER A 528 -6.59 10.07 4.20
CA SER A 528 -6.69 11.32 3.42
C SER A 528 -7.12 11.01 2.00
N HIS A 529 -8.08 11.76 1.49
CA HIS A 529 -8.65 11.54 0.16
C HIS A 529 -9.21 12.84 -0.41
N ARG A 530 -9.31 12.89 -1.73
CA ARG A 530 -9.86 14.04 -2.45
C ARG A 530 -10.67 13.59 -3.65
N ARG A 531 -11.71 14.35 -3.97
CA ARG A 531 -12.40 14.17 -5.25
C ARG A 531 -11.50 14.61 -6.40
N GLY A 532 -11.31 13.71 -7.36
CA GLY A 532 -10.70 13.99 -8.64
C GLY A 532 -11.60 13.55 -9.79
N CYS A 533 -11.71 14.40 -10.81
CA CYS A 533 -12.35 14.06 -12.07
C CYS A 533 -11.32 14.08 -13.18
N SER A 534 -10.95 12.92 -13.70
CA SER A 534 -9.90 12.75 -14.70
C SER A 534 -10.42 12.01 -15.93
N GLY A 535 -10.02 12.51 -17.09
CA GLY A 535 -10.28 11.90 -18.39
C GLY A 535 -8.99 11.39 -19.01
N GLY A 536 -8.86 11.62 -20.30
CA GLY A 536 -7.74 11.25 -21.14
C GLY A 536 -8.18 10.33 -22.28
N ARG A 537 -7.35 10.30 -23.31
CA ARG A 537 -7.48 9.39 -24.44
C ARG A 537 -6.39 8.33 -24.43
N VAL A 538 -6.57 7.32 -25.26
CA VAL A 538 -5.50 6.45 -25.73
C VAL A 538 -5.08 6.85 -27.14
N GLY A 539 -3.77 6.91 -27.39
CA GLY A 539 -3.18 7.21 -28.69
C GLY A 539 -2.60 5.94 -29.33
N PRO A 540 -2.39 5.91 -30.66
CA PRO A 540 -1.76 4.77 -31.31
C PRO A 540 -0.35 4.53 -30.75
N GLY A 541 -0.04 3.28 -30.39
CA GLY A 541 1.28 2.96 -29.82
C GLY A 541 2.44 3.30 -30.77
N ALA A 542 2.24 3.11 -32.08
CA ALA A 542 3.24 3.42 -33.11
C ALA A 542 3.59 4.91 -33.19
N ASP A 543 2.72 5.81 -32.74
CA ASP A 543 2.97 7.25 -32.75
C ASP A 543 3.72 7.72 -31.48
N THR A 544 3.74 6.88 -30.44
CA THR A 544 4.36 7.18 -29.13
C THR A 544 5.65 6.39 -28.89
N ASP A 545 5.82 5.22 -29.54
CA ASP A 545 7.01 4.38 -29.39
C ASP A 545 8.28 5.13 -29.80
N ASP A 546 9.28 5.10 -28.91
CA ASP A 546 10.62 5.59 -29.18
C ASP A 546 11.61 4.40 -29.11
N PRO A 547 12.01 3.82 -30.25
CA PRO A 547 12.96 2.71 -30.24
C PRO A 547 14.38 3.11 -29.82
N ASP A 548 14.72 4.41 -29.86
CA ASP A 548 16.04 4.92 -29.53
C ASP A 548 16.15 5.32 -28.05
N ASP A 549 15.04 5.48 -27.33
CA ASP A 549 15.05 5.72 -25.88
C ASP A 549 15.69 4.51 -25.17
N PRO A 550 16.75 4.70 -24.35
CA PRO A 550 17.40 3.62 -23.60
C PRO A 550 16.51 2.94 -22.56
N LYS A 551 15.32 3.47 -22.27
CA LYS A 551 14.32 2.89 -21.36
C LYS A 551 13.28 2.04 -22.08
N THR A 552 13.11 2.15 -23.38
CA THR A 552 12.11 1.33 -24.09
C THR A 552 12.42 -0.17 -23.92
N THR A 553 11.43 -0.97 -23.53
CA THR A 553 11.56 -2.42 -23.31
C THR A 553 10.48 -3.18 -24.08
N GLY A 554 10.71 -4.46 -24.36
CA GLY A 554 9.84 -5.27 -25.21
C GLY A 554 10.11 -5.05 -26.70
N THR A 555 9.32 -5.70 -27.56
CA THR A 555 9.53 -5.65 -29.03
C THR A 555 8.26 -5.36 -29.83
N THR A 556 7.11 -5.79 -29.35
CA THR A 556 5.84 -5.68 -30.07
C THR A 556 5.07 -4.47 -29.59
N ILE A 557 4.99 -3.45 -30.46
CA ILE A 557 4.26 -2.21 -30.20
C ILE A 557 2.77 -2.51 -29.99
N ALA A 558 2.21 -2.00 -28.90
CA ALA A 558 0.79 -2.11 -28.60
C ALA A 558 -0.06 -1.28 -29.57
N GLN A 559 -1.30 -1.72 -29.83
CA GLN A 559 -2.21 -0.96 -30.69
C GLN A 559 -2.50 0.43 -30.12
N TRP A 560 -2.76 0.50 -28.81
CA TRP A 560 -3.07 1.73 -28.09
C TRP A 560 -2.24 1.82 -26.81
N VAL A 561 -1.84 3.04 -26.45
CA VAL A 561 -1.06 3.36 -25.25
C VAL A 561 -1.64 4.60 -24.58
N ALA A 562 -1.02 5.06 -23.48
CA ALA A 562 -1.40 6.32 -22.85
C ALA A 562 -1.31 7.48 -23.86
N GLY A 563 -2.46 8.07 -24.21
CA GLY A 563 -2.52 9.26 -25.05
C GLY A 563 -2.64 10.54 -24.22
N ALA A 564 -3.10 11.61 -24.87
CA ALA A 564 -3.29 12.91 -24.21
C ALA A 564 -4.14 12.79 -22.93
N GLY A 565 -3.66 13.39 -21.84
CA GLY A 565 -4.42 13.54 -20.60
C GLY A 565 -5.63 14.47 -20.79
N GLY A 566 -6.63 14.30 -19.93
CA GLY A 566 -7.88 15.05 -20.02
C GLY A 566 -8.57 15.17 -18.67
N GLY A 567 -9.67 15.90 -18.64
CA GLY A 567 -10.39 16.23 -17.43
C GLY A 567 -11.46 17.27 -17.68
N LEU A 568 -12.28 17.50 -16.66
CA LEU A 568 -13.27 18.56 -16.72
C LEU A 568 -12.58 19.94 -16.71
N PRO A 569 -13.00 20.88 -17.56
CA PRO A 569 -12.52 22.25 -17.47
C PRO A 569 -13.08 22.90 -16.19
N ARG A 570 -12.54 24.06 -15.84
CA ARG A 570 -13.11 24.91 -14.78
C ARG A 570 -14.32 25.69 -15.30
N VAL A 571 -15.24 26.04 -14.40
CA VAL A 571 -16.35 26.96 -14.66
C VAL A 571 -16.01 28.33 -14.05
N GLN A 572 -15.83 29.35 -14.89
CA GLN A 572 -15.37 30.68 -14.46
C GLN A 572 -14.10 30.66 -13.58
N GLY A 573 -13.20 29.68 -13.79
CA GLY A 573 -11.98 29.52 -12.98
C GLY A 573 -12.15 28.68 -11.70
N LEU A 574 -13.36 28.25 -11.38
CA LEU A 574 -13.68 27.37 -10.24
C LEU A 574 -13.79 25.89 -10.67
N PRO A 575 -13.57 24.93 -9.75
CA PRO A 575 -13.93 23.53 -10.00
C PRO A 575 -15.42 23.38 -10.35
N ILE A 576 -15.77 22.36 -11.13
CA ILE A 576 -17.18 22.07 -11.50
C ILE A 576 -17.98 21.49 -10.34
N TRP A 577 -17.31 21.02 -9.29
CA TRP A 577 -17.94 20.53 -8.07
C TRP A 577 -17.72 21.50 -6.92
N LYS A 578 -18.66 21.52 -5.96
CA LYS A 578 -18.52 22.29 -4.73
C LYS A 578 -17.61 21.59 -3.72
N PRO A 579 -17.08 22.31 -2.71
CA PRO A 579 -16.30 21.69 -1.64
C PRO A 579 -17.13 20.69 -0.84
N PRO A 580 -16.48 19.75 -0.13
CA PRO A 580 -15.04 19.69 0.17
C PRO A 580 -14.20 19.21 -1.01
N TYR A 581 -13.04 19.82 -1.18
CA TYR A 581 -12.06 19.45 -2.19
C TYR A 581 -11.10 18.37 -1.69
N ASN A 582 -10.87 18.28 -0.38
CA ASN A 582 -9.94 17.34 0.23
C ASN A 582 -10.24 17.13 1.71
N ARG A 583 -10.09 15.89 2.17
CA ARG A 583 -10.52 15.45 3.49
C ARG A 583 -9.50 14.48 4.10
N LEU A 584 -9.54 14.38 5.42
CA LEU A 584 -9.06 13.25 6.20
C LEU A 584 -10.27 12.67 6.93
N SER A 585 -10.59 11.41 6.66
CA SER A 585 -11.75 10.72 7.22
C SER A 585 -11.34 9.59 8.15
N ALA A 586 -12.14 9.38 9.19
CA ALA A 586 -12.05 8.25 10.10
C ALA A 586 -13.22 7.29 9.86
N TYR A 587 -12.92 6.01 9.70
CA TYR A 587 -13.87 4.92 9.54
C TYR A 587 -13.70 3.94 10.69
N ASP A 588 -14.75 3.67 11.45
CA ASP A 588 -14.75 2.56 12.41
C ASP A 588 -14.89 1.26 11.64
N MET A 589 -13.84 0.45 11.56
CA MET A 589 -13.88 -0.81 10.82
C MET A 589 -14.60 -1.94 11.57
N ASN A 590 -15.00 -1.74 12.83
CA ASN A 590 -15.86 -2.70 13.52
C ASN A 590 -17.30 -2.65 12.99
N THR A 591 -17.76 -1.45 12.61
CA THR A 591 -19.12 -1.19 12.13
C THR A 591 -19.16 -0.83 10.65
N GLY A 592 -18.05 -0.36 10.09
CA GLY A 592 -17.84 0.27 8.79
C GLY A 592 -18.41 1.69 8.66
N GLU A 593 -18.82 2.33 9.76
CA GLU A 593 -19.33 3.70 9.74
C GLU A 593 -18.21 4.74 9.61
N ARG A 594 -18.45 5.80 8.83
CA ARG A 594 -17.59 6.99 8.85
C ARG A 594 -17.91 7.82 10.09
N LEU A 595 -16.97 7.88 11.03
CA LEU A 595 -17.13 8.59 12.30
C LEU A 595 -17.09 10.10 12.13
N TRP A 596 -16.09 10.59 11.39
CA TRP A 596 -15.89 12.01 11.15
C TRP A 596 -14.99 12.23 9.93
N TRP A 597 -14.94 13.49 9.48
CA TRP A 597 -13.94 13.97 8.55
C TRP A 597 -13.56 15.41 8.86
N ILE A 598 -12.32 15.78 8.53
CA ILE A 598 -11.79 17.14 8.63
C ILE A 598 -11.21 17.58 7.27
N PRO A 599 -11.18 18.89 6.96
CA PRO A 599 -10.52 19.38 5.75
C PRO A 599 -8.99 19.20 5.84
N VAL A 600 -8.34 18.92 4.71
CA VAL A 600 -6.88 18.91 4.60
C VAL A 600 -6.46 20.02 3.64
N GLY A 601 -5.50 20.83 4.05
CA GLY A 601 -4.97 21.95 3.30
C GLY A 601 -5.89 23.17 3.26
N GLU A 602 -5.28 24.29 2.89
CA GLU A 602 -6.01 25.55 2.73
C GLU A 602 -6.73 25.62 1.38
N VAL A 603 -7.89 26.28 1.38
CA VAL A 603 -8.65 26.55 0.17
C VAL A 603 -7.79 27.36 -0.79
N ALA A 604 -7.73 26.93 -2.05
CA ALA A 604 -6.99 27.64 -3.07
C ALA A 604 -7.42 29.12 -3.14
N GLU A 605 -6.46 30.03 -3.22
CA GLU A 605 -6.68 31.48 -3.29
C GLU A 605 -7.68 31.85 -4.40
N ALA A 606 -7.55 31.24 -5.57
CA ALA A 606 -8.47 31.43 -6.69
C ALA A 606 -9.94 31.07 -6.39
N VAL A 607 -10.20 30.18 -5.41
CA VAL A 607 -11.55 29.89 -4.93
C VAL A 607 -11.95 30.89 -3.85
N ARG A 608 -11.09 31.10 -2.84
CA ARG A 608 -11.34 31.99 -1.69
C ARG A 608 -11.66 33.43 -2.11
N GLU A 609 -11.01 33.92 -3.16
CA GLU A 609 -11.14 35.31 -3.62
C GLU A 609 -12.15 35.49 -4.75
N HIS A 610 -12.78 34.40 -5.21
CA HIS A 610 -13.70 34.46 -6.32
C HIS A 610 -14.99 35.24 -5.95
N PRO A 611 -15.49 36.17 -6.79
CA PRO A 611 -16.68 36.96 -6.48
C PRO A 611 -17.92 36.11 -6.12
N SER A 612 -18.10 34.98 -6.79
CA SER A 612 -19.21 34.05 -6.53
C SER A 612 -19.11 33.30 -5.20
N THR A 613 -18.01 33.40 -4.46
CA THR A 613 -17.85 32.77 -3.13
C THR A 613 -18.09 33.73 -1.97
N GLN A 614 -18.42 35.00 -2.25
CA GLN A 614 -18.70 35.98 -1.21
C GLN A 614 -19.90 35.56 -0.36
N GLY A 615 -19.68 35.44 0.96
CA GLY A 615 -20.70 34.97 1.90
C GLY A 615 -20.87 33.45 1.97
N ILE A 616 -20.07 32.67 1.23
CA ILE A 616 -20.01 31.22 1.35
C ILE A 616 -19.02 30.85 2.45
N ASP A 617 -19.45 29.97 3.37
CA ASP A 617 -18.54 29.39 4.37
C ASP A 617 -17.64 28.33 3.72
N LEU A 618 -16.35 28.66 3.62
CA LEU A 618 -15.31 27.80 3.06
C LEU A 618 -14.40 27.20 4.14
N SER A 619 -14.74 27.34 5.42
CA SER A 619 -13.91 26.84 6.54
C SER A 619 -13.65 25.33 6.48
N ARG A 620 -14.57 24.57 5.90
CA ARG A 620 -14.48 23.10 5.74
C ARG A 620 -14.21 22.65 4.30
N ALA A 621 -13.71 23.53 3.44
CA ALA A 621 -13.53 23.19 2.03
C ALA A 621 -12.26 22.37 1.72
N GLY A 622 -11.19 22.51 2.50
CA GLY A 622 -9.92 21.83 2.21
C GLY A 622 -9.23 22.33 0.93
N GLY A 623 -8.12 21.70 0.57
CA GLY A 623 -7.18 22.20 -0.43
C GLY A 623 -6.36 21.15 -1.18
N GLY A 624 -5.19 21.55 -1.69
CA GLY A 624 -4.35 20.71 -2.56
C GLY A 624 -3.44 19.69 -1.86
N GLY A 625 -3.41 19.69 -0.52
CA GLY A 625 -2.52 18.86 0.29
C GLY A 625 -3.03 17.46 0.55
N LEU A 626 -2.23 16.41 0.35
CA LEU A 626 -2.62 15.04 0.68
C LEU A 626 -1.87 14.63 1.94
N SER A 627 -2.61 14.47 3.03
CA SER A 627 -2.03 14.33 4.35
C SER A 627 -1.31 12.99 4.50
N ILE A 628 -0.21 12.97 5.25
CA ILE A 628 0.47 11.76 5.71
C ILE A 628 0.14 11.58 7.18
N GLN A 629 -0.33 10.39 7.57
CA GLN A 629 -0.74 10.09 8.93
C GLN A 629 0.13 9.03 9.63
N MET A 630 0.10 9.08 10.96
CA MET A 630 0.38 7.98 11.88
C MET A 630 -0.43 8.18 13.17
N VAL A 631 -0.63 7.12 13.96
CA VAL A 631 -1.22 7.22 15.31
C VAL A 631 -0.13 7.00 16.34
N ALA A 632 -0.07 7.85 17.36
CA ALA A 632 0.77 7.65 18.54
C ALA A 632 -0.03 7.93 19.81
N GLY A 633 -0.18 6.92 20.67
CA GLY A 633 -1.03 6.99 21.86
C GLY A 633 -2.49 7.30 21.51
N ASP A 634 -2.99 8.43 22.01
CA ASP A 634 -4.36 8.90 21.80
C ASP A 634 -4.51 9.91 20.65
N LEU A 635 -3.42 10.24 19.96
CA LEU A 635 -3.41 11.28 18.95
C LEU A 635 -3.21 10.71 17.54
N LEU A 636 -3.90 11.31 16.58
CA LEU A 636 -3.65 11.18 15.16
C LEU A 636 -2.73 12.33 14.72
N TYR A 637 -1.54 11.98 14.26
CA TYR A 637 -0.55 12.93 13.76
C TYR A 637 -0.74 13.06 12.25
N ALA A 638 -0.80 14.28 11.74
CA ALA A 638 -1.04 14.51 10.32
C ALA A 638 -0.24 15.70 9.79
N THR A 639 0.39 15.53 8.62
CA THR A 639 0.90 16.67 7.84
C THR A 639 -0.18 17.23 6.91
N GLU A 640 0.08 18.38 6.30
CA GLU A 640 -0.75 18.93 5.21
C GLU A 640 -0.28 18.46 3.81
N GLY A 641 0.63 17.48 3.75
CA GLY A 641 1.19 16.96 2.50
C GLY A 641 2.11 17.93 1.76
N SER A 642 2.57 17.51 0.58
CA SER A 642 3.67 18.19 -0.14
C SER A 642 3.33 19.56 -0.69
N ASN A 643 2.03 19.85 -0.85
CA ASN A 643 1.52 21.13 -1.34
C ASN A 643 0.86 21.96 -0.23
N GLY A 644 0.86 21.47 1.01
CA GLY A 644 0.31 22.16 2.17
C GLY A 644 1.37 22.98 2.92
N PRO A 645 0.96 23.76 3.93
CA PRO A 645 1.90 24.48 4.78
C PRO A 645 2.82 23.49 5.53
N PRO A 646 4.04 23.91 5.88
CA PRO A 646 5.03 23.06 6.52
C PRO A 646 4.74 22.89 8.01
N VAL A 647 3.71 22.11 8.34
CA VAL A 647 3.24 21.90 9.72
C VAL A 647 2.98 20.44 10.02
N LEU A 648 3.13 20.10 11.29
CA LEU A 648 2.66 18.85 11.87
C LEU A 648 1.49 19.19 12.79
N ASN A 649 0.33 18.60 12.51
CA ASN A 649 -0.87 18.74 13.31
C ASN A 649 -1.07 17.48 14.17
N ALA A 650 -1.68 17.66 15.34
CA ALA A 650 -2.25 16.59 16.15
C ALA A 650 -3.76 16.75 16.29
N TYR A 651 -4.45 15.63 16.16
CA TYR A 651 -5.89 15.54 16.34
C TYR A 651 -6.21 14.50 17.42
N ASP A 652 -7.26 14.74 18.20
CA ASP A 652 -7.91 13.67 18.95
C ASP A 652 -8.39 12.61 17.97
N LYS A 653 -7.89 11.38 18.13
CA LYS A 653 -8.11 10.32 17.14
C LYS A 653 -9.57 9.85 17.07
N MET A 654 -10.36 10.11 18.11
CA MET A 654 -11.76 9.69 18.20
C MET A 654 -12.72 10.72 17.62
N THR A 655 -12.41 12.01 17.74
CA THR A 655 -13.32 13.12 17.38
C THR A 655 -12.87 13.92 16.16
N GLY A 656 -11.58 13.87 15.82
CA GLY A 656 -10.98 14.72 14.77
C GLY A 656 -10.77 16.17 15.21
N GLU A 657 -10.97 16.52 16.48
CA GLU A 657 -10.65 17.84 17.01
C GLU A 657 -9.14 18.10 16.96
N GLN A 658 -8.72 19.24 16.42
CA GLN A 658 -7.32 19.63 16.42
C GLN A 658 -6.90 20.07 17.82
N VAL A 659 -5.94 19.35 18.41
CA VAL A 659 -5.43 19.63 19.77
C VAL A 659 -4.02 20.24 19.75
N GLY A 660 -3.32 20.15 18.62
CA GLY A 660 -1.98 20.71 18.49
C GLY A 660 -1.55 21.00 17.06
N ARG A 661 -0.58 21.91 16.93
CA ARG A 661 0.06 22.28 15.67
C ARG A 661 1.46 22.84 15.94
N VAL A 662 2.45 22.31 15.24
CA VAL A 662 3.81 22.84 15.26
C VAL A 662 4.33 23.09 13.84
N GLU A 663 5.13 24.13 13.68
CA GLU A 663 5.80 24.42 12.42
C GLU A 663 6.97 23.48 12.19
N MET A 664 7.18 23.12 10.93
CA MET A 664 8.30 22.31 10.48
C MET A 664 9.15 23.11 9.48
N PRO A 665 10.44 22.77 9.31
CA PRO A 665 11.30 23.43 8.32
C PRO A 665 10.84 23.29 6.86
N GLY A 666 9.92 22.36 6.55
CA GLY A 666 9.41 22.15 5.19
C GLY A 666 8.17 21.24 5.17
N ALA A 667 7.49 21.21 4.02
CA ALA A 667 6.27 20.43 3.83
C ALA A 667 6.55 18.92 3.85
N GLY A 668 5.66 18.17 4.50
CA GLY A 668 5.70 16.70 4.52
C GLY A 668 5.62 16.10 3.12
N GLN A 669 6.43 15.08 2.83
CA GLN A 669 6.50 14.49 1.48
C GLN A 669 5.84 13.11 1.39
N TYR A 670 6.29 12.13 2.17
CA TYR A 670 5.92 10.74 1.93
C TYR A 670 5.62 9.92 3.20
N GLY A 671 6.44 10.02 4.24
CA GLY A 671 6.23 9.24 5.46
C GLY A 671 6.57 9.97 6.75
N MET A 672 6.09 9.37 7.84
CA MET A 672 6.22 9.83 9.21
C MET A 672 6.32 8.61 10.12
N MET A 673 7.07 8.72 11.20
CA MET A 673 7.27 7.65 12.18
C MET A 673 7.59 8.24 13.57
N THR A 674 7.39 7.49 14.65
CA THR A 674 7.81 7.87 16.01
C THR A 674 8.62 6.77 16.70
N TYR A 675 9.57 7.14 17.56
CA TYR A 675 10.35 6.20 18.39
C TYR A 675 10.63 6.78 19.78
N SER A 676 10.99 5.93 20.73
CA SER A 676 11.50 6.31 22.04
C SER A 676 12.98 5.94 22.16
N HIS A 677 13.83 6.93 22.44
CA HIS A 677 15.25 6.74 22.66
C HIS A 677 15.63 7.34 24.01
N GLU A 678 16.23 6.53 24.89
CA GLU A 678 16.63 6.94 26.24
C GLU A 678 15.50 7.62 27.04
N GLY A 679 14.27 7.12 26.89
CA GLY A 679 13.08 7.65 27.57
C GLY A 679 12.50 8.93 26.95
N ARG A 680 12.98 9.35 25.78
CA ARG A 680 12.49 10.52 25.03
C ARG A 680 11.83 10.11 23.72
N GLN A 681 10.58 10.50 23.53
CA GLN A 681 9.84 10.28 22.29
C GLN A 681 10.27 11.31 21.24
N HIS A 682 10.51 10.81 20.03
CA HIS A 682 10.81 11.61 18.86
C HIS A 682 9.80 11.30 17.76
N VAL A 683 9.52 12.29 16.92
CA VAL A 683 8.71 12.16 15.69
C VAL A 683 9.59 12.53 14.52
N VAL A 684 9.73 11.65 13.54
CA VAL A 684 10.52 11.91 12.33
C VAL A 684 9.58 12.08 11.15
N VAL A 685 9.72 13.21 10.45
CA VAL A 685 8.94 13.54 9.26
C VAL A 685 9.89 13.68 8.06
N GLN A 686 9.52 13.04 6.95
CA GLN A 686 10.18 13.27 5.66
C GLN A 686 9.69 14.59 5.07
N VAL A 687 10.59 15.55 4.87
CA VAL A 687 10.24 16.90 4.41
C VAL A 687 11.16 17.41 3.31
N GLY A 688 10.75 18.49 2.64
CA GLY A 688 11.62 19.32 1.81
C GLY A 688 11.81 18.87 0.35
N ARG A 689 12.47 19.76 -0.40
CA ARG A 689 13.01 19.61 -1.76
C ARG A 689 14.29 20.46 -1.83
N PRO A 690 15.47 19.91 -1.49
CA PRO A 690 15.81 18.50 -1.43
C PRO A 690 15.22 17.73 -0.24
N GLY A 691 15.12 16.40 -0.39
CA GLY A 691 14.59 15.51 0.63
C GLY A 691 15.49 15.44 1.88
N ARG A 692 14.86 15.49 3.06
CA ARG A 692 15.52 15.38 4.37
C ARG A 692 14.61 14.73 5.41
N LEU A 693 15.20 14.28 6.50
CA LEU A 693 14.47 13.86 7.70
C LEU A 693 14.55 14.97 8.74
N VAL A 694 13.42 15.30 9.36
CA VAL A 694 13.37 16.23 10.50
C VAL A 694 12.83 15.46 11.69
N ALA A 695 13.59 15.43 12.78
CA ALA A 695 13.13 14.90 14.05
C ALA A 695 12.65 16.03 14.96
N LEU A 696 11.48 15.84 15.56
CA LEU A 696 10.85 16.70 16.55
C LEU A 696 10.80 15.96 17.89
N ARG A 697 10.99 16.66 19.00
CA ARG A 697 10.84 16.12 20.36
C ARG A 697 10.45 17.22 21.35
N LEU A 698 10.03 16.84 22.55
CA LEU A 698 9.83 17.79 23.65
C LEU A 698 11.18 18.35 24.17
N PRO A 699 11.22 19.61 24.64
CA PRO A 699 12.42 20.20 25.24
C PRO A 699 12.93 19.45 26.47
N GLU A 700 14.20 19.73 26.84
CA GLU A 700 14.87 19.10 27.99
C GLU A 700 14.39 19.56 29.36
#